data_AF-A0A8X6L094-F1
#
_entry.id   AF-A0A8X6L094-F1
#
_cell.length_a   1.000
_cell.length_b   1.000
_cell.length_c   1.000
_cell.angle_alpha   90.00
_cell.angle_beta   90.00
_cell.angle_gamma   90.00
#
_symmetry.space_group_name_H-M   'P 1'
#
loop_
_entity.id
_entity.type
_entity.pdbx_description
1 polymer ?
#
loop_
_entity_poly.entity_id
_entity_poly.type
_entity_poly.pdbx_seq_one_letter_code
_entity_poly.pdbx_strand_id
1 'polypeptide(L)'
;CNCFGHSDECEYSEEIDRERRSLDIHGHYEGGGVCQNCRHNTMGINCNQCKPTFFRPYGKLLNATDVCQPCNCDPSFSTGNCADGNGLCECRPEFLPPRCDQCNVGYYGYPYCKPCDCNSNGTLGNVCEVGGGQCPCRPNYGGLNCDRCQEGFYGFPNCLPCNCNPSTSVKSTCESGSGQCHCLANYGGRQCDMCHAGYYNYPRCDFCSCDPTGCVEEICDSVSGKCLCKPGYAGPSCDRCAPGYSGYPVCEECNCNEFGSANDFCDVNGRCQCLPNYAGLKCDQCSPGSYNFPECNFCNCEPVGSIGVSCNDNGECVCKENFDNQKCDVCKEGFYNYPYCEECNCNPAGVLPTFLGCGSVTSGKLCECKERVSGRICNECKPLYWNLKISNPLGCEDCNCYLGGTVAGIAVCGRSDGQCMCKPNVGSRECSQCVEGTYQLDENDLFGCKDCGCDIGGSVNNICDKQTGQCPCRPRISGRKCDRPLETHYFPTLFQHQYEIEDGRTTVGTQVRYGYDENVFPGFSWRGYAVFSELQKEVLLDLFIEKPSLYQVFLYYMNFGGENVYGIITFTPETFGDIQQSYDMLFEVTTRPKFMKVSGKQGLIASPFVLNPGRWTVSIRVERPLFLDYMVLLPQSYYEATLLQQEVSNPCILHDKDSEVCLLYRYPPFSLDAEIVRGEIGYVLDDDQRKNTVLFDEPEALSELQTSRMALLGKEQNNLNLDYTISQPGPHVMMITYHTPQKGQSATATIDVESSPDRIEQGRATFYDCGYSFLCRLAVVDQQGEVATFNLESNYVNVAINMVDDYSDVAIDEVAFVPANLWHMDYIVPKTLCIRKDGQCIESEYLPVPESTKIEFESGYNEYQKASVLPNGVTDTDIVLVNLKELDNVIDLQGTVSTPGLYAFIVHYYQPDHPTFEAKVIIQDGEYHEATLPLPFCPSVSGCRTVVHAKDTQETAFQIEQNFQLNIRQPANKTVWLGYVLAIPSKEFHEKVLTPLPLDKAGKFLKECGKNSFLLDPEVAGFCREAAFALTSEYNNGALPCQCDTDGSLSFECEEFGGACECKPHVIGRTCSQCRTGYFGFPNCKPCDCPPLPSVSQSL
;
A
#
# COMPACT_ATOMS: atom_id res chain seq x y z
N CYS A 1 26.13 -136.15 -18.08
CA CYS A 1 25.91 -135.14 -17.02
C CYS A 1 24.44 -134.79 -16.97
N ASN A 2 23.92 -134.47 -15.80
CA ASN A 2 22.56 -133.99 -15.66
C ASN A 2 22.53 -132.46 -15.63
N CYS A 3 22.11 -131.84 -16.73
CA CYS A 3 21.98 -130.38 -16.85
C CYS A 3 20.52 -129.92 -16.84
N PHE A 4 19.61 -130.81 -16.47
CA PHE A 4 18.15 -130.62 -16.53
C PHE A 4 17.63 -130.16 -17.91
N GLY A 5 18.33 -130.46 -19.00
CA GLY A 5 17.96 -130.01 -20.35
C GLY A 5 18.23 -128.52 -20.61
N HIS A 6 19.02 -127.86 -19.75
CA HIS A 6 19.44 -126.46 -19.92
C HIS A 6 20.84 -126.31 -20.52
N SER A 7 21.48 -127.43 -20.81
CA SER A 7 22.67 -127.49 -21.63
C SER A 7 22.71 -128.79 -22.44
N ASP A 8 23.25 -128.69 -23.65
CA ASP A 8 23.51 -129.79 -24.57
C ASP A 8 24.98 -130.25 -24.48
N GLU A 9 25.82 -129.54 -23.73
CA GLU A 9 27.26 -129.75 -23.59
C GLU A 9 27.67 -129.93 -22.12
N CYS A 10 28.54 -130.89 -21.84
CA CYS A 10 29.09 -131.07 -20.52
C CYS A 10 30.53 -131.60 -20.54
N GLU A 11 31.32 -131.11 -19.60
CA GLU A 11 32.70 -131.52 -19.39
C GLU A 11 32.85 -132.23 -18.04
N TYR A 12 33.73 -133.23 -17.96
CA TYR A 12 34.03 -133.88 -16.69
C TYR A 12 35.14 -133.14 -15.95
N SER A 13 34.88 -132.78 -14.69
CA SER A 13 35.85 -132.24 -13.75
C SER A 13 36.10 -133.23 -12.62
N GLU A 14 37.35 -133.70 -12.51
CA GLU A 14 37.79 -134.62 -11.45
C GLU A 14 37.66 -134.00 -10.05
N GLU A 15 37.83 -132.69 -9.94
CA GLU A 15 37.70 -132.00 -8.67
C GLU A 15 36.24 -131.96 -8.19
N ILE A 16 35.31 -131.63 -9.09
CA ILE A 16 33.87 -131.62 -8.78
C ILE A 16 33.37 -133.03 -8.46
N ASP A 17 33.92 -134.06 -9.12
CA ASP A 17 33.59 -135.45 -8.82
C ASP A 17 34.07 -135.86 -7.43
N ARG A 18 35.35 -135.56 -7.13
CA ARG A 18 35.94 -135.83 -5.81
C ARG A 18 35.16 -135.13 -4.70
N GLU A 19 34.70 -133.91 -4.96
CA GLU A 19 33.87 -133.14 -4.03
C GLU A 19 32.40 -133.59 -3.99
N ARG A 20 31.96 -134.47 -4.89
CA ARG A 20 30.57 -134.93 -5.00
C ARG A 20 29.60 -133.76 -5.14
N ARG A 21 29.88 -132.85 -6.07
CA ARG A 21 29.10 -131.60 -6.24
C ARG A 21 28.27 -131.53 -7.50
N SER A 22 28.48 -132.44 -8.46
CA SER A 22 27.59 -132.57 -9.61
C SER A 22 26.66 -133.76 -9.47
N LEU A 23 25.44 -133.57 -9.96
CA LEU A 23 24.43 -134.61 -10.05
C LEU A 23 24.69 -135.53 -11.25
N ASP A 24 24.69 -136.83 -10.98
CA ASP A 24 24.62 -137.86 -11.99
C ASP A 24 23.22 -137.90 -12.64
N ILE A 25 23.07 -138.79 -13.62
CA ILE A 25 21.81 -138.97 -14.35
C ILE A 25 20.69 -139.56 -13.49
N HIS A 26 21.03 -140.17 -12.35
CA HIS A 26 20.08 -140.74 -11.40
C HIS A 26 19.72 -139.73 -10.29
N GLY A 27 20.29 -138.51 -10.32
CA GLY A 27 20.03 -137.47 -9.34
C GLY A 27 20.82 -137.66 -8.04
N HIS A 28 21.84 -138.50 -8.03
CA HIS A 28 22.78 -138.61 -6.93
C HIS A 28 23.98 -137.69 -7.17
N TYR A 29 24.51 -137.12 -6.09
CA TYR A 29 25.71 -136.29 -6.15
C TYR A 29 26.98 -137.17 -6.25
N GLU A 30 27.07 -137.94 -7.33
CA GLU A 30 28.15 -138.88 -7.62
C GLU A 30 28.55 -138.74 -9.09
N GLY A 31 29.09 -137.57 -9.43
CA GLY A 31 29.63 -137.29 -10.76
C GLY A 31 30.46 -136.00 -10.82
N GLY A 32 31.34 -135.91 -11.81
CA GLY A 32 32.18 -134.73 -12.08
C GLY A 32 31.65 -133.81 -13.18
N GLY A 33 30.46 -134.05 -13.70
CA GLY A 33 29.96 -133.37 -14.88
C GLY A 33 29.60 -131.90 -14.64
N VAL A 34 30.28 -130.95 -15.30
CA VAL A 34 29.94 -129.53 -15.26
C VAL A 34 29.27 -129.14 -16.57
N CYS A 35 28.03 -128.69 -16.47
CA CYS A 35 27.22 -128.24 -17.60
C CYS A 35 27.73 -126.89 -18.11
N GLN A 36 28.02 -126.83 -19.40
CA GLN A 36 28.56 -125.62 -20.01
C GLN A 36 27.43 -124.78 -20.62
N ASN A 37 27.63 -123.46 -20.71
CA ASN A 37 26.73 -122.57 -21.45
C ASN A 37 25.24 -122.69 -21.11
N CYS A 38 24.90 -122.72 -19.81
CA CYS A 38 23.52 -122.84 -19.32
C CYS A 38 22.56 -121.82 -19.96
N ARG A 39 21.45 -122.31 -20.52
CA ARG A 39 20.38 -121.50 -21.12
C ARG A 39 19.28 -121.18 -20.09
N HIS A 40 18.25 -120.44 -20.52
CA HIS A 40 17.04 -120.16 -19.72
C HIS A 40 17.25 -119.38 -18.42
N ASN A 41 18.22 -118.44 -18.41
CA ASN A 41 18.60 -117.65 -17.22
C ASN A 41 19.05 -118.47 -16.01
N THR A 42 19.40 -119.74 -16.27
CA THR A 42 20.00 -120.61 -15.26
C THR A 42 21.51 -120.47 -15.23
N MET A 43 22.10 -120.90 -14.13
CA MET A 43 23.53 -120.97 -13.89
C MET A 43 23.84 -122.09 -12.89
N GLY A 44 25.13 -122.29 -12.60
CA GLY A 44 25.62 -123.29 -11.66
C GLY A 44 26.07 -124.58 -12.36
N ILE A 45 26.68 -125.48 -11.59
CA ILE A 45 27.37 -126.70 -12.10
C ILE A 45 26.43 -127.57 -12.93
N ASN A 46 25.16 -127.70 -12.52
CA ASN A 46 24.14 -128.47 -13.23
C ASN A 46 23.08 -127.58 -13.92
N CYS A 47 23.35 -126.27 -14.08
CA CYS A 47 22.38 -125.28 -14.55
C CYS A 47 21.10 -125.20 -13.70
N ASN A 48 21.24 -125.31 -12.39
CA ASN A 48 20.13 -125.51 -11.44
C ASN A 48 19.81 -124.29 -10.56
N GLN A 49 20.47 -123.15 -10.76
CA GLN A 49 20.25 -121.91 -10.01
C GLN A 49 19.88 -120.76 -10.94
N CYS A 50 19.20 -119.73 -10.43
CA CYS A 50 18.87 -118.52 -11.20
C CYS A 50 19.99 -117.48 -11.17
N LYS A 51 20.13 -116.72 -12.26
CA LYS A 51 21.03 -115.56 -12.32
C LYS A 51 20.58 -114.45 -11.35
N PRO A 52 21.48 -113.58 -10.83
CA PRO A 52 21.10 -112.52 -9.88
C PRO A 52 20.03 -111.61 -10.47
N THR A 53 19.19 -111.02 -9.62
CA THR A 53 17.92 -110.32 -9.97
C THR A 53 16.82 -111.22 -10.54
N PHE A 54 17.04 -112.54 -10.62
CA PHE A 54 16.02 -113.52 -10.91
C PHE A 54 15.93 -114.53 -9.77
N PHE A 55 14.72 -115.03 -9.55
CA PHE A 55 14.41 -116.04 -8.56
C PHE A 55 13.56 -117.16 -9.19
N ARG A 56 13.60 -118.35 -8.60
CA ARG A 56 12.73 -119.46 -9.01
C ARG A 56 11.47 -119.49 -8.13
N PRO A 57 10.26 -119.31 -8.68
CA PRO A 57 9.02 -119.41 -7.91
C PRO A 57 8.77 -120.84 -7.40
N TYR A 58 8.08 -120.96 -6.26
CA TYR A 58 7.68 -122.27 -5.72
C TYR A 58 6.85 -123.07 -6.74
N GLY A 59 7.26 -124.33 -7.00
CA GLY A 59 6.53 -125.27 -7.87
C GLY A 59 7.02 -125.37 -9.32
N LYS A 60 7.97 -124.53 -9.76
CA LYS A 60 8.59 -124.65 -11.10
C LYS A 60 9.62 -125.78 -11.13
N LEU A 61 9.49 -126.69 -12.11
CA LEU A 61 10.41 -127.81 -12.31
C LEU A 61 11.76 -127.33 -12.88
N LEU A 62 12.84 -127.98 -12.44
CA LEU A 62 14.22 -127.65 -12.82
C LEU A 62 14.55 -127.84 -14.30
N ASN A 63 13.71 -128.53 -15.07
CA ASN A 63 13.91 -128.75 -16.49
C ASN A 63 13.04 -127.84 -17.38
N ALA A 64 12.22 -126.97 -16.76
CA ALA A 64 11.36 -126.06 -17.50
C ALA A 64 12.17 -124.91 -18.11
N THR A 65 11.88 -124.53 -19.36
CA THR A 65 12.61 -123.47 -20.06
C THR A 65 12.37 -122.06 -19.50
N ASP A 66 11.40 -121.89 -18.60
CA ASP A 66 11.03 -120.62 -17.95
C ASP A 66 11.22 -120.65 -16.42
N VAL A 67 12.16 -121.46 -15.93
CA VAL A 67 12.37 -121.74 -14.50
C VAL A 67 12.74 -120.50 -13.66
N CYS A 68 13.40 -119.49 -14.23
CA CYS A 68 13.85 -118.29 -13.50
C CYS A 68 13.10 -117.02 -13.93
N GLN A 69 12.53 -116.28 -12.97
CA GLN A 69 11.74 -115.05 -13.17
C GLN A 69 12.34 -113.83 -12.46
N PRO A 70 12.19 -112.58 -12.97
CA PRO A 70 12.84 -111.39 -12.41
C PRO A 70 12.23 -110.88 -11.08
N CYS A 71 13.05 -110.23 -10.24
CA CYS A 71 12.69 -109.60 -8.96
C CYS A 71 12.01 -108.21 -9.11
N ASN A 72 11.18 -107.80 -8.14
CA ASN A 72 10.49 -106.49 -8.10
C ASN A 72 10.74 -105.75 -6.76
N CYS A 73 11.88 -105.06 -6.63
CA CYS A 73 12.34 -104.42 -5.38
C CYS A 73 12.72 -102.95 -5.57
N ASP A 74 12.45 -102.09 -4.58
CA ASP A 74 12.82 -100.65 -4.60
C ASP A 74 14.26 -100.44 -4.09
N PRO A 75 15.19 -99.94 -4.93
CA PRO A 75 16.60 -99.77 -4.57
C PRO A 75 16.88 -98.64 -3.55
N SER A 76 15.91 -97.78 -3.23
CA SER A 76 16.06 -96.75 -2.19
C SER A 76 16.17 -97.34 -0.79
N PHE A 77 15.48 -98.46 -0.54
CA PHE A 77 15.42 -99.12 0.77
C PHE A 77 16.02 -100.54 0.75
N SER A 78 16.27 -101.11 -0.44
CA SER A 78 16.78 -102.48 -0.64
C SER A 78 17.99 -102.56 -1.59
N THR A 79 18.59 -103.76 -1.71
CA THR A 79 19.74 -104.03 -2.60
C THR A 79 19.36 -104.35 -4.06
N GLY A 80 18.07 -104.60 -4.33
CA GLY A 80 17.56 -105.01 -5.65
C GLY A 80 17.55 -106.54 -5.90
N ASN A 81 18.19 -107.34 -5.05
CA ASN A 81 18.09 -108.80 -5.08
C ASN A 81 16.85 -109.30 -4.32
N CYS A 82 16.40 -110.51 -4.62
CA CYS A 82 15.28 -111.13 -3.93
C CYS A 82 15.48 -112.62 -3.66
N ALA A 83 14.81 -113.12 -2.63
CA ALA A 83 14.92 -114.50 -2.18
C ALA A 83 14.21 -115.49 -3.13
N ASP A 84 14.83 -116.65 -3.36
CA ASP A 84 14.23 -117.77 -4.10
C ASP A 84 12.91 -118.25 -3.46
N GLY A 85 11.96 -118.65 -4.30
CA GLY A 85 10.64 -119.09 -3.89
C GLY A 85 9.58 -117.98 -3.82
N ASN A 86 9.77 -116.96 -2.97
CA ASN A 86 8.77 -115.90 -2.72
C ASN A 86 9.10 -114.51 -3.27
N GLY A 87 10.34 -114.24 -3.68
CA GLY A 87 10.75 -112.95 -4.23
C GLY A 87 10.86 -111.80 -3.22
N LEU A 88 11.09 -112.07 -1.93
CA LEU A 88 11.23 -111.04 -0.89
C LEU A 88 12.56 -110.27 -1.00
N CYS A 89 12.51 -108.94 -0.84
CA CYS A 89 13.65 -108.03 -1.01
C CYS A 89 14.58 -107.97 0.22
N GLU A 90 15.86 -107.66 -0.03
CA GLU A 90 16.91 -107.52 1.00
C GLU A 90 17.13 -106.03 1.39
N CYS A 91 16.87 -105.65 2.65
CA CYS A 91 16.90 -104.26 3.15
C CYS A 91 18.29 -103.68 3.47
N ARG A 92 18.43 -102.33 3.45
CA ARG A 92 19.60 -101.59 3.95
C ARG A 92 19.65 -101.48 5.50
N PRO A 93 20.82 -101.27 6.14
CA PRO A 93 21.02 -101.45 7.59
C PRO A 93 20.20 -100.54 8.52
N GLU A 94 19.88 -99.33 8.06
CA GLU A 94 19.13 -98.34 8.83
C GLU A 94 17.64 -98.71 8.94
N PHE A 95 17.17 -99.61 8.07
CA PHE A 95 15.78 -100.01 7.95
C PHE A 95 15.57 -101.43 8.47
N LEU A 96 14.45 -101.63 9.16
CA LEU A 96 14.14 -102.89 9.80
C LEU A 96 13.64 -103.92 8.74
N PRO A 97 14.30 -105.10 8.61
CA PRO A 97 13.80 -106.19 7.77
C PRO A 97 12.51 -106.80 8.34
N PRO A 98 11.66 -107.46 7.52
CA PRO A 98 11.89 -107.84 6.12
C PRO A 98 11.25 -106.91 5.08
N ARG A 99 10.55 -105.84 5.50
CA ARG A 99 9.82 -104.94 4.60
C ARG A 99 10.49 -103.59 4.36
N CYS A 100 11.53 -103.28 5.12
CA CYS A 100 12.30 -102.05 5.02
C CYS A 100 11.47 -100.76 5.25
N ASP A 101 10.40 -100.84 6.03
CA ASP A 101 9.38 -99.77 6.19
C ASP A 101 9.41 -99.07 7.57
N GLN A 102 10.41 -99.34 8.41
CA GLN A 102 10.60 -98.70 9.73
C GLN A 102 12.09 -98.54 10.08
N CYS A 103 12.42 -97.67 11.04
CA CYS A 103 13.79 -97.51 11.56
C CYS A 103 14.21 -98.66 12.47
N ASN A 104 15.49 -99.02 12.41
CA ASN A 104 16.09 -100.03 13.28
C ASN A 104 16.34 -99.50 14.71
N VAL A 105 16.51 -100.41 15.68
CA VAL A 105 16.71 -100.08 17.11
C VAL A 105 17.93 -99.18 17.30
N GLY A 106 17.78 -98.15 18.15
CA GLY A 106 18.79 -97.11 18.37
C GLY A 106 18.64 -95.90 17.44
N TYR A 107 17.70 -95.96 16.47
CA TYR A 107 17.35 -94.87 15.57
C TYR A 107 15.86 -94.52 15.68
N TYR A 108 15.51 -93.27 15.38
CA TYR A 108 14.14 -92.76 15.34
C TYR A 108 13.95 -91.80 14.15
N GLY A 109 12.70 -91.58 13.73
CA GLY A 109 12.37 -90.57 12.69
C GLY A 109 12.17 -91.08 11.25
N TYR A 110 11.58 -92.27 11.05
CA TYR A 110 11.26 -92.82 9.71
C TYR A 110 10.46 -91.81 8.86
N PRO A 111 10.77 -91.59 7.56
CA PRO A 111 11.70 -92.36 6.71
C PRO A 111 13.18 -91.97 6.81
N TYR A 112 13.56 -91.02 7.67
CA TYR A 112 14.94 -90.55 7.85
C TYR A 112 15.48 -90.91 9.24
N CYS A 113 15.88 -92.17 9.42
CA CYS A 113 16.28 -92.73 10.71
C CYS A 113 17.58 -92.12 11.29
N LYS A 114 17.52 -91.52 12.49
CA LYS A 114 18.63 -90.84 13.23
C LYS A 114 18.83 -91.41 14.66
N PRO A 115 20.05 -91.40 15.24
CA PRO A 115 20.34 -91.98 16.56
C PRO A 115 19.87 -91.15 17.79
N CYS A 116 19.67 -91.77 18.98
CA CYS A 116 19.25 -91.12 20.25
C CYS A 116 20.39 -90.39 21.03
N ASP A 117 20.10 -89.31 21.79
CA ASP A 117 21.06 -88.49 22.59
C ASP A 117 20.71 -88.33 24.11
N CYS A 118 20.91 -89.35 24.97
CA CYS A 118 20.65 -89.28 26.43
C CYS A 118 21.89 -88.91 27.30
N ASN A 119 21.74 -88.15 28.40
CA ASN A 119 22.85 -87.84 29.32
C ASN A 119 23.12 -88.98 30.31
N SER A 120 24.33 -89.56 30.24
CA SER A 120 24.71 -90.75 31.00
C SER A 120 24.76 -90.56 32.52
N ASN A 121 24.96 -89.34 33.02
CA ASN A 121 25.08 -89.08 34.47
C ASN A 121 23.72 -88.97 35.18
N GLY A 122 22.69 -88.49 34.47
CA GLY A 122 21.34 -88.35 35.02
C GLY A 122 20.33 -89.41 34.58
N THR A 123 20.66 -90.26 33.58
CA THR A 123 19.73 -91.25 33.01
C THR A 123 19.91 -92.67 33.60
N LEU A 124 18.81 -93.40 33.74
CA LEU A 124 18.76 -94.83 34.05
C LEU A 124 18.74 -95.67 32.75
N GLY A 125 19.87 -95.78 32.03
CA GLY A 125 20.05 -96.84 31.00
C GLY A 125 20.26 -96.47 29.52
N ASN A 126 20.59 -95.21 29.17
CA ASN A 126 21.10 -94.75 27.85
C ASN A 126 20.34 -95.15 26.56
N VAL A 127 19.11 -95.65 26.63
CA VAL A 127 18.26 -95.94 25.46
C VAL A 127 17.00 -95.09 25.55
N CYS A 128 16.65 -94.41 24.45
CA CYS A 128 15.45 -93.57 24.38
C CYS A 128 14.21 -94.39 24.02
N GLU A 129 13.02 -93.96 24.47
CA GLU A 129 11.77 -94.66 24.15
C GLU A 129 11.43 -94.59 22.65
N VAL A 130 10.96 -95.73 22.12
CA VAL A 130 10.62 -95.92 20.70
C VAL A 130 9.44 -95.01 20.34
N GLY A 131 9.67 -94.05 19.43
CA GLY A 131 8.65 -93.13 18.92
C GLY A 131 8.63 -91.72 19.54
N GLY A 132 9.47 -91.42 20.54
CA GLY A 132 9.41 -90.12 21.23
C GLY A 132 10.70 -89.56 21.87
N GLY A 133 11.79 -90.33 21.98
CA GLY A 133 13.11 -89.76 22.31
C GLY A 133 13.39 -89.33 23.77
N GLN A 134 12.46 -89.50 24.72
CA GLN A 134 12.65 -89.15 26.15
C GLN A 134 13.48 -90.21 26.90
N CYS A 135 14.37 -89.76 27.80
CA CYS A 135 15.23 -90.59 28.65
C CYS A 135 14.71 -90.65 30.11
N PRO A 136 14.88 -91.77 30.84
CA PRO A 136 14.42 -91.92 32.24
C PRO A 136 15.41 -91.37 33.29
N CYS A 137 15.04 -90.41 34.14
CA CYS A 137 15.96 -89.65 35.01
C CYS A 137 16.08 -90.14 36.47
N ARG A 138 17.24 -89.90 37.13
CA ARG A 138 17.51 -90.16 38.57
C ARG A 138 16.87 -89.11 39.51
N PRO A 139 16.68 -89.40 40.83
CA PRO A 139 16.12 -88.44 41.80
C PRO A 139 16.95 -87.16 41.93
N ASN A 140 16.29 -86.00 42.10
CA ASN A 140 16.85 -84.65 42.07
C ASN A 140 17.33 -84.16 40.68
N TYR A 141 17.18 -84.97 39.63
CA TYR A 141 17.46 -84.63 38.23
C TYR A 141 16.17 -84.62 37.39
N GLY A 142 16.15 -83.82 36.34
CA GLY A 142 15.03 -83.68 35.41
C GLY A 142 15.49 -83.31 34.00
N GLY A 143 14.56 -83.19 33.05
CA GLY A 143 14.84 -82.90 31.64
C GLY A 143 14.48 -84.04 30.68
N LEU A 144 14.41 -83.75 29.37
CA LEU A 144 14.12 -84.75 28.34
C LEU A 144 15.23 -85.80 28.22
N ASN A 145 16.47 -85.37 28.45
CA ASN A 145 17.67 -86.20 28.39
C ASN A 145 18.35 -86.38 29.76
N CYS A 146 17.66 -85.98 30.84
CA CYS A 146 18.14 -86.08 32.23
C CYS A 146 19.43 -85.33 32.52
N ASP A 147 19.49 -84.08 32.08
CA ASP A 147 20.68 -83.23 32.02
C ASP A 147 20.60 -81.97 32.90
N ARG A 148 19.57 -81.84 33.75
CA ARG A 148 19.40 -80.71 34.69
C ARG A 148 18.88 -81.14 36.05
N CYS A 149 18.94 -80.24 37.04
CA CYS A 149 18.37 -80.47 38.37
C CYS A 149 16.85 -80.29 38.41
N GLN A 150 16.19 -80.98 39.34
CA GLN A 150 14.78 -80.80 39.66
C GLN A 150 14.52 -79.45 40.38
N GLU A 151 13.32 -78.89 40.25
CA GLU A 151 12.95 -77.64 40.92
C GLU A 151 13.15 -77.68 42.44
N GLY A 152 13.71 -76.60 43.01
CA GLY A 152 14.11 -76.51 44.43
C GLY A 152 15.56 -76.91 44.70
N PHE A 153 16.29 -77.36 43.66
CA PHE A 153 17.68 -77.73 43.71
C PHE A 153 18.49 -77.05 42.59
N TYR A 154 19.79 -76.88 42.80
CA TYR A 154 20.69 -76.22 41.87
C TYR A 154 22.07 -76.89 41.80
N GLY A 155 22.86 -76.56 40.78
CA GLY A 155 24.27 -76.97 40.69
C GLY A 155 24.51 -78.34 40.03
N PHE A 156 23.84 -78.62 38.90
CA PHE A 156 24.13 -79.81 38.09
C PHE A 156 25.63 -79.87 37.74
N PRO A 157 26.33 -81.02 37.90
CA PRO A 157 25.79 -82.37 38.04
C PRO A 157 25.51 -82.83 39.47
N ASN A 158 25.71 -82.03 40.52
CA ASN A 158 25.48 -82.42 41.91
C ASN A 158 24.36 -81.55 42.52
N CYS A 159 23.10 -81.89 42.25
CA CYS A 159 21.94 -81.05 42.59
C CYS A 159 21.77 -80.88 44.12
N LEU A 160 21.97 -79.65 44.63
CA LEU A 160 21.93 -79.23 46.05
C LEU A 160 20.71 -78.32 46.35
N PRO A 161 20.19 -78.28 47.60
CA PRO A 161 19.01 -77.49 47.95
C PRO A 161 19.27 -75.97 48.06
N CYS A 162 18.25 -75.17 47.71
CA CYS A 162 18.35 -73.70 47.59
C CYS A 162 18.58 -72.90 48.89
N ASN A 163 17.80 -73.15 49.96
CA ASN A 163 17.83 -72.45 51.26
C ASN A 163 17.67 -70.91 51.20
N CYS A 164 16.58 -70.41 50.61
CA CYS A 164 16.24 -68.98 50.57
C CYS A 164 15.57 -68.46 51.85
N ASN A 165 15.88 -67.23 52.31
CA ASN A 165 15.26 -66.63 53.50
C ASN A 165 13.81 -66.22 53.23
N PRO A 166 12.80 -66.82 53.88
CA PRO A 166 11.39 -66.63 53.50
C PRO A 166 10.84 -65.23 53.75
N SER A 167 11.47 -64.42 54.60
CA SER A 167 10.99 -63.06 54.92
C SER A 167 11.51 -61.98 53.95
N THR A 168 12.66 -62.21 53.33
CA THR A 168 13.37 -61.23 52.49
C THR A 168 13.58 -61.72 51.05
N SER A 169 13.11 -62.94 50.74
CA SER A 169 13.02 -63.49 49.39
C SER A 169 11.57 -63.62 48.94
N VAL A 170 11.35 -63.49 47.63
CA VAL A 170 10.02 -63.53 47.01
C VAL A 170 9.44 -64.95 47.04
N LYS A 171 10.29 -65.98 46.88
CA LYS A 171 9.93 -67.40 46.82
C LYS A 171 11.05 -68.26 47.40
N SER A 172 10.72 -69.46 47.86
CA SER A 172 11.70 -70.43 48.41
C SER A 172 12.51 -71.21 47.36
N THR A 173 12.21 -71.04 46.07
CA THR A 173 12.95 -71.61 44.93
C THR A 173 14.06 -70.68 44.45
N CYS A 174 15.23 -71.25 44.16
CA CYS A 174 16.40 -70.54 43.66
C CYS A 174 16.69 -70.88 42.20
N GLU A 175 17.59 -70.10 41.61
CA GLU A 175 18.10 -70.35 40.27
C GLU A 175 18.91 -71.65 40.21
N SER A 176 18.59 -72.51 39.24
CA SER A 176 19.06 -73.90 39.13
C SER A 176 20.56 -74.08 38.83
N GLY A 177 21.29 -73.02 38.45
CA GLY A 177 22.74 -73.07 38.23
C GLY A 177 23.56 -72.55 39.41
N SER A 178 23.19 -71.38 39.92
CA SER A 178 23.96 -70.61 40.91
C SER A 178 23.49 -70.82 42.35
N GLY A 179 22.24 -71.24 42.53
CA GLY A 179 21.60 -71.31 43.83
C GLY A 179 21.13 -69.96 44.36
N GLN A 180 21.09 -68.94 43.51
CA GLN A 180 20.69 -67.58 43.86
C GLN A 180 19.19 -67.49 44.13
N CYS A 181 18.83 -66.94 45.28
CA CYS A 181 17.46 -66.68 45.67
C CYS A 181 16.96 -65.35 45.10
N HIS A 182 15.66 -65.28 44.83
CA HIS A 182 15.02 -64.06 44.32
C HIS A 182 14.72 -63.12 45.48
N CYS A 183 15.57 -62.11 45.68
CA CYS A 183 15.47 -61.17 46.80
C CYS A 183 14.44 -60.06 46.54
N LEU A 184 13.85 -59.51 47.60
CA LEU A 184 13.04 -58.28 47.49
C LEU A 184 13.95 -57.08 47.16
N ALA A 185 13.41 -56.06 46.49
CA ALA A 185 14.17 -55.06 45.73
C ALA A 185 15.34 -54.36 46.45
N ASN A 186 15.29 -54.20 47.79
CA ASN A 186 16.36 -53.51 48.53
C ASN A 186 17.39 -54.50 49.15
N TYR A 187 17.20 -55.81 48.95
CA TYR A 187 18.00 -56.87 49.56
C TYR A 187 18.79 -57.63 48.50
N GLY A 188 19.99 -58.10 48.89
CA GLY A 188 20.93 -58.82 48.04
C GLY A 188 21.56 -60.01 48.77
N GLY A 189 22.52 -60.67 48.10
CA GLY A 189 23.16 -61.89 48.58
C GLY A 189 22.46 -63.17 48.12
N ARG A 190 23.17 -64.31 48.13
CA ARG A 190 22.64 -65.59 47.58
C ARG A 190 21.37 -66.06 48.27
N GLN A 191 21.24 -65.79 49.57
CA GLN A 191 20.10 -66.19 50.39
C GLN A 191 19.18 -65.01 50.75
N CYS A 192 19.46 -63.82 50.20
CA CYS A 192 18.72 -62.57 50.46
C CYS A 192 18.86 -62.05 51.90
N ASP A 193 20.08 -62.04 52.42
CA ASP A 193 20.43 -61.76 53.81
C ASP A 193 21.33 -60.52 54.01
N MET A 194 21.52 -59.70 52.97
CA MET A 194 22.24 -58.41 53.02
C MET A 194 21.51 -57.34 52.18
N CYS A 195 22.00 -56.10 52.15
CA CYS A 195 21.45 -55.06 51.26
C CYS A 195 21.97 -55.19 49.83
N HIS A 196 21.16 -54.78 48.85
CA HIS A 196 21.58 -54.70 47.46
C HIS A 196 22.55 -53.52 47.23
N ALA A 197 23.42 -53.59 46.22
CA ALA A 197 24.27 -52.46 45.82
C ALA A 197 23.41 -51.22 45.52
N GLY A 198 23.86 -50.04 45.98
CA GLY A 198 23.05 -48.82 45.98
C GLY A 198 22.15 -48.63 47.21
N TYR A 199 22.22 -49.54 48.19
CA TYR A 199 21.50 -49.47 49.47
C TYR A 199 22.43 -49.78 50.64
N TYR A 200 22.18 -49.17 51.80
CA TYR A 200 22.98 -49.33 53.01
C TYR A 200 22.09 -49.59 54.24
N ASN A 201 22.64 -50.06 55.38
CA ASN A 201 21.92 -50.23 56.65
C ASN A 201 20.96 -51.46 56.78
N TYR A 202 21.46 -52.70 56.68
CA TYR A 202 20.68 -53.95 56.87
C TYR A 202 20.20 -54.12 58.33
N PRO A 203 18.95 -54.53 58.63
CA PRO A 203 17.95 -55.12 57.73
C PRO A 203 16.99 -54.12 57.08
N ARG A 204 17.21 -52.80 57.15
CA ARG A 204 16.30 -51.82 56.53
C ARG A 204 16.63 -51.51 55.07
N CYS A 205 17.91 -51.46 54.73
CA CYS A 205 18.40 -51.24 53.37
C CYS A 205 17.82 -49.96 52.73
N ASP A 206 18.33 -48.82 53.18
CA ASP A 206 17.99 -47.47 52.74
C ASP A 206 18.77 -47.09 51.46
N PHE A 207 18.16 -46.38 50.50
CA PHE A 207 18.77 -46.05 49.20
C PHE A 207 19.82 -44.91 49.31
N CYS A 208 20.92 -45.02 48.57
CA CYS A 208 21.92 -43.94 48.44
C CYS A 208 21.80 -43.20 47.10
N SER A 209 21.73 -41.87 47.13
CA SER A 209 21.54 -41.00 45.97
C SER A 209 22.85 -40.72 45.20
N CYS A 210 23.36 -41.77 44.54
CA CYS A 210 24.60 -41.72 43.75
C CYS A 210 24.33 -41.93 42.26
N ASP A 211 25.14 -41.32 41.39
CA ASP A 211 25.05 -41.50 39.95
C ASP A 211 25.78 -42.81 39.53
N PRO A 212 25.06 -43.82 39.01
CA PRO A 212 25.65 -45.10 38.66
C PRO A 212 26.67 -45.00 37.51
N THR A 213 26.60 -43.94 36.69
CA THR A 213 27.52 -43.71 35.57
C THR A 213 28.94 -43.48 36.06
N GLY A 214 29.10 -42.55 37.00
CA GLY A 214 30.38 -42.16 37.57
C GLY A 214 30.78 -42.92 38.81
N CYS A 215 29.95 -43.81 39.35
CA CYS A 215 30.29 -44.68 40.47
C CYS A 215 30.88 -46.03 40.05
N VAL A 216 31.67 -46.64 40.94
CA VAL A 216 32.07 -48.06 40.85
C VAL A 216 30.87 -48.98 41.12
N GLU A 217 30.98 -50.28 40.85
CA GLU A 217 29.83 -51.22 40.88
C GLU A 217 29.11 -51.31 42.23
N GLU A 218 29.81 -51.10 43.35
CA GLU A 218 29.19 -51.08 44.68
C GLU A 218 28.32 -49.83 44.93
N ILE A 219 28.43 -48.81 44.07
CA ILE A 219 27.72 -47.51 44.05
C ILE A 219 28.02 -46.64 45.27
N CYS A 220 27.73 -47.14 46.46
CA CYS A 220 27.99 -46.49 47.73
C CYS A 220 28.41 -47.51 48.79
N ASP A 221 29.11 -47.01 49.80
CA ASP A 221 29.51 -47.82 50.94
C ASP A 221 28.28 -48.38 51.70
N SER A 222 28.24 -49.69 51.91
CA SER A 222 27.06 -50.43 52.41
C SER A 222 26.70 -50.16 53.89
N VAL A 223 27.50 -49.35 54.58
CA VAL A 223 27.29 -48.95 55.97
C VAL A 223 27.09 -47.43 56.10
N SER A 224 27.87 -46.62 55.39
CA SER A 224 27.87 -45.15 55.51
C SER A 224 27.04 -44.42 54.44
N GLY A 225 26.70 -45.08 53.32
CA GLY A 225 25.91 -44.50 52.23
C GLY A 225 26.65 -43.50 51.34
N LYS A 226 27.97 -43.36 51.48
CA LYS A 226 28.80 -42.43 50.69
C LYS A 226 29.09 -43.00 49.29
N CYS A 227 28.88 -42.20 48.23
CA CYS A 227 29.14 -42.58 46.85
C CYS A 227 30.62 -42.80 46.54
N LEU A 228 30.92 -43.80 45.72
CA LEU A 228 32.28 -44.23 45.38
C LEU A 228 32.56 -43.96 43.89
N CYS A 229 33.26 -42.86 43.56
CA CYS A 229 33.45 -42.43 42.16
C CYS A 229 34.58 -43.19 41.43
N LYS A 230 34.40 -43.43 40.13
CA LYS A 230 35.42 -43.93 39.19
C LYS A 230 36.50 -42.87 38.92
N PRO A 231 37.74 -43.28 38.56
CA PRO A 231 38.76 -42.34 38.07
C PRO A 231 38.25 -41.53 36.87
N GLY A 232 38.52 -40.21 36.87
CA GLY A 232 37.99 -39.28 35.86
C GLY A 232 36.61 -38.71 36.17
N TYR A 233 35.94 -39.16 37.24
CA TYR A 233 34.65 -38.64 37.73
C TYR A 233 34.81 -38.07 39.15
N ALA A 234 34.03 -37.05 39.46
CA ALA A 234 34.11 -36.29 40.71
C ALA A 234 32.71 -35.83 41.17
N GLY A 235 32.64 -35.29 42.39
CA GLY A 235 31.40 -34.82 43.00
C GLY A 235 30.86 -35.76 44.10
N PRO A 236 30.01 -35.25 45.01
CA PRO A 236 29.47 -36.05 46.12
C PRO A 236 28.56 -37.18 45.66
N SER A 237 27.98 -37.06 44.46
CA SER A 237 27.18 -38.10 43.78
C SER A 237 27.86 -38.68 42.54
N CYS A 238 29.12 -38.34 42.26
CA CYS A 238 29.89 -38.82 41.10
C CYS A 238 29.27 -38.47 39.73
N ASP A 239 28.65 -37.31 39.62
CA ASP A 239 27.80 -36.85 38.51
C ASP A 239 28.49 -35.87 37.54
N ARG A 240 29.81 -35.72 37.64
CA ARG A 240 30.60 -34.79 36.80
C ARG A 240 32.01 -35.31 36.56
N CYS A 241 32.65 -34.83 35.51
CA CYS A 241 34.06 -35.16 35.24
C CYS A 241 35.00 -34.51 36.25
N ALA A 242 36.09 -35.20 36.57
CA ALA A 242 37.19 -34.65 37.35
C ALA A 242 37.93 -33.56 36.53
N PRO A 243 38.57 -32.57 37.18
CA PRO A 243 39.33 -31.54 36.47
C PRO A 243 40.37 -32.15 35.50
N GLY A 244 40.42 -31.65 34.25
CA GLY A 244 41.25 -32.21 33.17
C GLY A 244 40.54 -33.20 32.24
N TYR A 245 39.28 -33.53 32.53
CA TYR A 245 38.43 -34.43 31.76
C TYR A 245 37.11 -33.75 31.37
N SER A 246 36.57 -34.09 30.20
CA SER A 246 35.32 -33.52 29.66
C SER A 246 34.45 -34.60 29.00
N GLY A 247 33.16 -34.32 28.75
CA GLY A 247 32.27 -35.24 28.01
C GLY A 247 31.34 -36.14 28.83
N TYR A 248 31.00 -35.79 30.08
CA TYR A 248 30.01 -36.54 30.90
C TYR A 248 28.76 -36.89 30.06
N PRO A 249 28.31 -38.16 29.98
CA PRO A 249 28.57 -39.29 30.88
C PRO A 249 29.87 -40.08 30.65
N VAL A 250 30.68 -39.76 29.62
CA VAL A 250 31.98 -40.42 29.36
C VAL A 250 33.10 -39.40 29.45
N CYS A 251 33.77 -39.36 30.61
CA CYS A 251 34.83 -38.38 30.88
C CYS A 251 36.16 -38.77 30.21
N GLU A 252 36.59 -38.01 29.20
CA GLU A 252 37.84 -38.20 28.44
C GLU A 252 38.85 -37.06 28.69
N GLU A 253 40.14 -37.38 28.62
CA GLU A 253 41.25 -36.46 28.90
C GLU A 253 41.49 -35.45 27.77
N CYS A 254 41.65 -34.18 28.14
CA CYS A 254 41.55 -33.08 27.17
C CYS A 254 42.78 -32.83 26.28
N ASN A 255 43.98 -33.25 26.66
CA ASN A 255 45.19 -33.21 25.82
C ASN A 255 45.46 -31.85 25.15
N CYS A 256 45.59 -30.78 25.95
CA CYS A 256 45.84 -29.42 25.47
C CYS A 256 47.29 -29.24 24.97
N ASN A 257 47.50 -28.42 23.93
CA ASN A 257 48.82 -28.16 23.34
C ASN A 257 49.63 -27.18 24.22
N GLU A 258 50.84 -27.57 24.63
CA GLU A 258 51.71 -26.81 25.54
C GLU A 258 52.11 -25.41 25.01
N PHE A 259 52.18 -25.20 23.68
CA PHE A 259 52.58 -23.92 23.09
C PHE A 259 51.40 -22.94 22.96
N GLY A 260 50.20 -23.45 22.70
CA GLY A 260 49.03 -22.63 22.39
C GLY A 260 47.98 -22.57 23.50
N SER A 261 48.15 -23.32 24.60
CA SER A 261 47.19 -23.38 25.72
C SER A 261 47.75 -22.71 26.96
N ALA A 262 46.91 -21.98 27.69
CA ALA A 262 47.30 -21.35 28.95
C ALA A 262 47.48 -22.36 30.10
N ASN A 263 46.81 -23.51 30.02
CA ASN A 263 46.85 -24.63 30.97
C ASN A 263 46.25 -25.89 30.32
N ASP A 264 46.36 -27.03 31.01
CA ASP A 264 45.81 -28.32 30.58
C ASP A 264 44.32 -28.52 30.95
N PHE A 265 43.63 -27.46 31.36
CA PHE A 265 42.20 -27.52 31.66
C PHE A 265 41.38 -27.21 30.40
N CYS A 266 40.25 -27.90 30.30
CA CYS A 266 39.28 -27.76 29.22
C CYS A 266 37.91 -27.46 29.77
N ASP A 267 37.06 -26.86 28.93
CA ASP A 267 35.64 -26.72 29.23
C ASP A 267 34.89 -28.05 29.10
N VAL A 268 33.59 -28.02 29.38
CA VAL A 268 32.71 -29.21 29.33
C VAL A 268 32.65 -29.90 27.97
N ASN A 269 33.08 -29.23 26.90
CA ASN A 269 33.12 -29.75 25.53
C ASN A 269 34.53 -30.19 25.10
N GLY A 270 35.50 -30.20 26.02
CA GLY A 270 36.88 -30.60 25.72
C GLY A 270 37.70 -29.52 25.04
N ARG A 271 37.28 -28.25 25.12
CA ARG A 271 38.02 -27.13 24.55
C ARG A 271 39.01 -26.56 25.56
N CYS A 272 40.28 -26.58 25.18
CA CYS A 272 41.38 -26.01 25.94
C CYS A 272 41.36 -24.48 25.93
N GLN A 273 41.85 -23.86 27.00
CA GLN A 273 41.95 -22.41 27.07
C GLN A 273 43.15 -21.91 26.25
N CYS A 274 42.90 -21.49 25.01
CA CYS A 274 43.95 -21.03 24.11
C CYS A 274 44.53 -19.67 24.52
N LEU A 275 45.85 -19.51 24.37
CA LEU A 275 46.55 -18.23 24.44
C LEU A 275 46.11 -17.31 23.28
N PRO A 276 46.24 -15.98 23.41
CA PRO A 276 45.95 -15.06 22.31
C PRO A 276 46.70 -15.47 21.05
N ASN A 277 46.01 -15.49 19.90
CA ASN A 277 46.49 -15.89 18.58
C ASN A 277 46.47 -17.38 18.26
N TYR A 278 46.03 -18.22 19.21
CA TYR A 278 45.90 -19.67 19.03
C TYR A 278 44.42 -20.10 19.06
N ALA A 279 44.09 -21.12 18.30
CA ALA A 279 42.76 -21.69 18.19
C ALA A 279 42.84 -23.20 17.91
N GLY A 280 41.67 -23.84 17.80
CA GLY A 280 41.52 -25.28 17.79
C GLY A 280 41.06 -25.79 19.15
N LEU A 281 40.42 -26.97 19.18
CA LEU A 281 39.94 -27.62 20.41
C LEU A 281 41.09 -27.86 21.41
N LYS A 282 42.29 -28.10 20.89
CA LYS A 282 43.52 -28.33 21.67
C LYS A 282 44.51 -27.17 21.60
N CYS A 283 44.11 -26.04 21.01
CA CYS A 283 44.97 -24.86 20.79
C CYS A 283 46.25 -25.17 20.00
N ASP A 284 46.14 -26.03 19.00
CA ASP A 284 47.22 -26.53 18.15
C ASP A 284 47.29 -25.84 16.78
N GLN A 285 46.55 -24.76 16.59
CA GLN A 285 46.47 -24.00 15.35
C GLN A 285 46.48 -22.50 15.67
N CYS A 286 46.79 -21.66 14.69
CA CYS A 286 46.62 -20.22 14.86
C CYS A 286 45.14 -19.83 14.78
N SER A 287 44.73 -18.81 15.53
CA SER A 287 43.37 -18.28 15.46
C SER A 287 43.10 -17.60 14.11
N PRO A 288 41.84 -17.55 13.64
CA PRO A 288 41.47 -16.79 12.45
C PRO A 288 42.01 -15.36 12.54
N GLY A 289 42.76 -14.95 11.52
CA GLY A 289 43.51 -13.68 11.51
C GLY A 289 44.92 -13.72 12.08
N SER A 290 45.47 -14.91 12.30
CA SER A 290 46.89 -15.16 12.59
C SER A 290 47.42 -16.35 11.78
N TYR A 291 48.71 -16.34 11.45
CA TYR A 291 49.37 -17.35 10.61
C TYR A 291 50.75 -17.76 11.19
N ASN A 292 51.36 -18.83 10.66
CA ASN A 292 52.68 -19.36 11.07
C ASN A 292 52.73 -20.00 12.48
N PHE A 293 52.07 -21.15 12.69
CA PHE A 293 52.17 -21.92 13.94
C PHE A 293 53.59 -22.52 14.10
N PRO A 294 54.26 -22.44 15.28
CA PRO A 294 53.74 -22.07 16.60
C PRO A 294 53.98 -20.61 17.01
N GLU A 295 54.29 -19.68 16.10
CA GLU A 295 54.50 -18.25 16.46
C GLU A 295 53.20 -17.41 16.35
N CYS A 296 52.28 -17.81 15.47
CA CYS A 296 50.96 -17.23 15.28
C CYS A 296 50.93 -15.69 15.22
N ASN A 297 51.57 -15.15 14.17
CA ASN A 297 51.63 -13.72 13.86
C ASN A 297 50.28 -13.22 13.29
N PHE A 298 49.84 -12.01 13.66
CA PHE A 298 48.60 -11.44 13.11
C PHE A 298 48.70 -11.12 11.61
N CYS A 299 47.64 -11.44 10.88
CA CYS A 299 47.47 -11.13 9.46
C CYS A 299 47.33 -9.62 9.19
N ASN A 300 46.70 -8.87 10.10
CA ASN A 300 46.41 -7.43 9.93
C ASN A 300 45.70 -7.10 8.60
N CYS A 301 44.74 -7.94 8.18
CA CYS A 301 43.89 -7.67 7.02
C CYS A 301 42.92 -6.51 7.31
N GLU A 302 42.78 -5.60 6.36
CA GLU A 302 41.83 -4.49 6.43
C GLU A 302 40.38 -4.98 6.31
N PRO A 303 39.53 -4.77 7.33
CA PRO A 303 38.15 -5.28 7.33
C PRO A 303 37.30 -4.81 6.16
N VAL A 304 37.54 -3.60 5.64
CA VAL A 304 36.74 -3.08 4.52
C VAL A 304 37.12 -3.75 3.20
N GLY A 305 38.42 -3.97 2.97
CA GLY A 305 38.94 -4.48 1.71
C GLY A 305 39.15 -6.00 1.62
N SER A 306 39.19 -6.72 2.74
CA SER A 306 39.44 -8.18 2.76
C SER A 306 38.16 -9.03 2.82
N ILE A 307 38.21 -10.23 2.25
CA ILE A 307 37.18 -11.28 2.39
C ILE A 307 37.45 -12.02 3.71
N GLY A 308 37.23 -11.32 4.81
CA GLY A 308 37.48 -11.80 6.17
C GLY A 308 38.90 -11.52 6.68
N VAL A 309 39.13 -11.80 7.96
CA VAL A 309 40.35 -11.39 8.67
C VAL A 309 41.55 -12.32 8.48
N SER A 310 41.41 -13.41 7.72
CA SER A 310 42.41 -14.49 7.62
C SER A 310 43.32 -14.31 6.40
N CYS A 311 44.55 -14.80 6.52
CA CYS A 311 45.60 -14.73 5.50
C CYS A 311 46.24 -16.11 5.28
N ASN A 312 47.00 -16.26 4.20
CA ASN A 312 47.76 -17.49 3.95
C ASN A 312 48.99 -17.63 4.89
N ASP A 313 49.73 -18.74 4.77
CA ASP A 313 50.92 -19.01 5.58
C ASP A 313 52.07 -17.98 5.41
N ASN A 314 51.97 -17.09 4.43
CA ASN A 314 52.90 -15.99 4.19
C ASN A 314 52.38 -14.63 4.69
N GLY A 315 51.19 -14.58 5.31
CA GLY A 315 50.61 -13.33 5.81
C GLY A 315 49.77 -12.57 4.78
N GLU A 316 49.46 -13.14 3.62
CA GLU A 316 48.73 -12.46 2.53
C GLU A 316 47.21 -12.64 2.67
N CYS A 317 46.50 -11.52 2.77
CA CYS A 317 45.06 -11.46 2.90
C CYS A 317 44.34 -11.66 1.55
N VAL A 318 43.14 -12.21 1.57
CA VAL A 318 42.30 -12.33 0.37
C VAL A 318 41.51 -11.05 0.19
N CYS A 319 41.80 -10.28 -0.86
CA CYS A 319 41.13 -9.00 -1.11
C CYS A 319 39.82 -9.17 -1.90
N LYS A 320 38.84 -8.32 -1.59
CA LYS A 320 37.63 -8.10 -2.40
C LYS A 320 38.04 -7.54 -3.76
N GLU A 321 37.19 -7.71 -4.76
CA GLU A 321 37.51 -7.46 -6.18
C GLU A 321 38.16 -6.09 -6.47
N ASN A 322 37.77 -5.03 -5.74
CA ASN A 322 38.21 -3.65 -5.93
C ASN A 322 39.39 -3.23 -5.03
N PHE A 323 39.91 -4.14 -4.21
CA PHE A 323 40.99 -3.91 -3.25
C PHE A 323 42.20 -4.78 -3.63
N ASP A 324 43.39 -4.32 -3.25
CA ASP A 324 44.66 -4.93 -3.66
C ASP A 324 45.70 -4.80 -2.53
N ASN A 325 46.88 -5.40 -2.74
CA ASN A 325 48.01 -5.56 -1.81
C ASN A 325 47.86 -6.67 -0.75
N GLN A 326 48.92 -6.91 0.05
CA GLN A 326 48.96 -8.00 1.04
C GLN A 326 47.96 -7.85 2.19
N LYS A 327 47.49 -6.63 2.50
CA LYS A 327 46.56 -6.33 3.61
C LYS A 327 45.18 -5.88 3.15
N CYS A 328 44.96 -5.69 1.85
CA CYS A 328 43.73 -5.18 1.27
C CYS A 328 43.37 -3.75 1.72
N ASP A 329 44.35 -2.92 2.10
CA ASP A 329 44.19 -1.52 2.53
C ASP A 329 44.45 -0.51 1.39
N VAL A 330 44.57 -0.98 0.14
CA VAL A 330 44.75 -0.14 -1.05
C VAL A 330 43.71 -0.53 -2.11
N CYS A 331 43.19 0.44 -2.85
CA CYS A 331 42.31 0.14 -3.98
C CYS A 331 43.10 -0.45 -5.15
N LYS A 332 42.50 -1.43 -5.83
CA LYS A 332 43.05 -2.07 -7.01
C LYS A 332 43.15 -1.07 -8.17
N GLU A 333 44.10 -1.30 -9.09
CA GLU A 333 44.28 -0.45 -10.27
C GLU A 333 42.95 -0.26 -11.03
N GLY A 334 42.56 1.00 -11.25
CA GLY A 334 41.26 1.38 -11.85
C GLY A 334 40.16 1.78 -10.85
N PHE A 335 40.36 1.54 -9.55
CA PHE A 335 39.44 1.90 -8.47
C PHE A 335 40.05 2.96 -7.54
N TYR A 336 39.21 3.84 -7.01
CA TYR A 336 39.63 5.04 -6.27
C TYR A 336 38.80 5.25 -5.00
N ASN A 337 39.24 6.17 -4.14
CA ASN A 337 38.53 6.59 -2.92
C ASN A 337 38.38 5.49 -1.85
N TYR A 338 39.50 5.06 -1.28
CA TYR A 338 39.54 4.22 -0.07
C TYR A 338 38.80 4.91 1.11
N PRO A 339 37.95 4.20 1.88
CA PRO A 339 37.80 2.75 1.95
C PRO A 339 36.71 2.15 1.03
N TYR A 340 36.10 2.91 0.13
CA TYR A 340 35.00 2.42 -0.71
C TYR A 340 35.47 1.74 -2.02
N CYS A 341 36.62 2.17 -2.56
CA CYS A 341 37.24 1.61 -3.76
C CYS A 341 36.26 1.42 -4.93
N GLU A 342 35.86 2.55 -5.50
CA GLU A 342 34.79 2.70 -6.50
C GLU A 342 35.38 3.00 -7.88
N GLU A 343 34.63 2.69 -8.94
CA GLU A 343 34.98 3.11 -10.30
C GLU A 343 34.88 4.64 -10.45
N CYS A 344 35.69 5.21 -11.33
CA CYS A 344 35.66 6.65 -11.60
C CYS A 344 34.41 7.03 -12.44
N ASN A 345 33.36 7.48 -11.77
CA ASN A 345 32.05 7.79 -12.36
C ASN A 345 31.71 9.29 -12.36
N CYS A 346 32.72 10.15 -12.44
CA CYS A 346 32.53 11.60 -12.51
C CYS A 346 31.73 12.01 -13.76
N ASN A 347 30.77 12.92 -13.60
CA ASN A 347 30.00 13.49 -14.71
C ASN A 347 30.92 14.37 -15.57
N PRO A 348 31.11 14.05 -16.86
CA PRO A 348 32.00 14.81 -17.75
C PRO A 348 31.62 16.29 -17.89
N ALA A 349 30.33 16.64 -17.71
CA ALA A 349 29.87 18.01 -17.80
C ALA A 349 30.31 18.88 -16.61
N GLY A 350 30.51 18.27 -15.46
CA GLY A 350 30.74 18.98 -14.20
C GLY A 350 32.15 18.92 -13.65
N VAL A 351 33.05 18.13 -14.23
CA VAL A 351 34.48 18.12 -13.85
C VAL A 351 35.30 19.17 -14.61
N LEU A 352 36.40 19.62 -14.01
CA LEU A 352 37.33 20.53 -14.67
C LEU A 352 37.97 19.87 -15.91
N PRO A 353 38.22 20.62 -17.01
CA PRO A 353 38.93 20.09 -18.18
C PRO A 353 40.35 19.59 -17.87
N THR A 354 40.97 20.13 -16.81
CA THR A 354 42.32 19.77 -16.33
C THR A 354 42.31 18.59 -15.35
N PHE A 355 41.14 18.02 -15.04
CA PHE A 355 41.03 16.92 -14.09
C PHE A 355 41.75 15.67 -14.62
N LEU A 356 42.81 15.26 -13.94
CA LEU A 356 43.71 14.17 -14.34
C LEU A 356 43.13 12.77 -14.02
N GLY A 357 41.90 12.70 -13.50
CA GLY A 357 41.20 11.47 -13.11
C GLY A 357 41.09 11.29 -11.60
N CYS A 358 40.26 10.34 -11.16
CA CYS A 358 39.92 10.11 -9.75
C CYS A 358 41.11 9.73 -8.84
N GLY A 359 42.32 9.51 -9.39
CA GLY A 359 43.53 9.25 -8.62
C GLY A 359 44.30 10.50 -8.15
N SER A 360 43.93 11.70 -8.62
CA SER A 360 44.62 12.95 -8.27
C SER A 360 44.03 13.69 -7.07
N VAL A 361 42.97 13.16 -6.45
CA VAL A 361 42.21 13.82 -5.37
C VAL A 361 42.55 13.25 -4.00
N THR A 362 42.46 14.09 -2.95
CA THR A 362 42.69 13.71 -1.56
C THR A 362 41.64 12.72 -1.04
N SER A 363 42.00 11.83 -0.10
CA SER A 363 41.09 10.88 0.54
C SER A 363 39.76 11.54 0.97
N GLY A 364 38.63 10.98 0.51
CA GLY A 364 37.28 11.49 0.80
C GLY A 364 36.62 12.33 -0.31
N LYS A 365 37.35 12.67 -1.38
CA LYS A 365 36.77 13.26 -2.61
C LYS A 365 37.04 12.34 -3.80
N LEU A 366 36.07 12.21 -4.70
CA LEU A 366 36.18 11.36 -5.90
C LEU A 366 36.46 12.18 -7.18
N CYS A 367 35.87 13.37 -7.29
CA CYS A 367 35.91 14.21 -8.47
C CYS A 367 36.26 15.67 -8.11
N GLU A 368 36.92 16.38 -9.04
CA GLU A 368 37.17 17.83 -8.91
C GLU A 368 36.16 18.61 -9.76
N CYS A 369 35.14 19.16 -9.10
CA CYS A 369 34.03 19.83 -9.77
C CYS A 369 34.38 21.24 -10.23
N LYS A 370 33.76 21.66 -11.34
CA LYS A 370 33.73 23.05 -11.79
C LYS A 370 33.13 23.95 -10.70
N GLU A 371 33.46 25.23 -10.75
CA GLU A 371 33.16 26.20 -9.68
C GLU A 371 31.69 26.24 -9.24
N ARG A 372 30.73 26.15 -10.17
CA ARG A 372 29.29 26.22 -9.91
C ARG A 372 28.62 24.85 -9.80
N VAL A 373 29.42 23.80 -9.68
CA VAL A 373 28.98 22.39 -9.66
C VAL A 373 29.28 21.79 -8.30
N SER A 374 28.38 20.93 -7.84
CA SER A 374 28.46 20.16 -6.60
C SER A 374 28.03 18.71 -6.85
N GLY A 375 27.92 17.95 -5.77
CA GLY A 375 27.69 16.52 -5.83
C GLY A 375 29.00 15.74 -5.89
N ARG A 376 28.98 14.53 -5.33
CA ARG A 376 30.16 13.66 -5.22
C ARG A 376 30.78 13.34 -6.58
N ILE A 377 29.94 13.22 -7.60
CA ILE A 377 30.32 12.94 -8.99
C ILE A 377 30.19 14.17 -9.90
N CYS A 378 30.08 15.38 -9.33
CA CYS A 378 29.93 16.63 -10.08
C CYS A 378 28.74 16.65 -11.05
N ASN A 379 27.61 16.06 -10.66
CA ASN A 379 26.41 15.94 -11.48
C ASN A 379 25.34 17.00 -11.18
N GLU A 380 25.55 17.87 -10.19
CA GLU A 380 24.54 18.81 -9.71
C GLU A 380 25.05 20.24 -9.74
N CYS A 381 24.18 21.20 -10.04
CA CYS A 381 24.51 22.61 -9.88
C CYS A 381 24.45 22.99 -8.39
N LYS A 382 25.36 23.90 -7.97
CA LYS A 382 25.26 24.57 -6.67
C LYS A 382 23.97 25.39 -6.58
N PRO A 383 23.46 25.73 -5.37
CA PRO A 383 22.39 26.71 -5.21
C PRO A 383 22.68 27.99 -5.99
N LEU A 384 21.63 28.69 -6.44
CA LEU A 384 21.69 29.86 -7.35
C LEU A 384 22.09 29.56 -8.80
N TYR A 385 22.35 28.30 -9.17
CA TYR A 385 22.72 27.91 -10.53
C TYR A 385 21.91 26.71 -11.05
N TRP A 386 21.79 26.62 -12.38
CA TRP A 386 21.08 25.55 -13.08
C TRP A 386 21.74 25.19 -14.42
N ASN A 387 21.19 24.23 -15.15
CA ASN A 387 21.58 23.91 -16.53
C ASN A 387 23.03 23.40 -16.69
N LEU A 388 23.38 22.29 -16.04
CA LEU A 388 24.73 21.71 -16.13
C LEU A 388 25.09 21.33 -17.58
N LYS A 389 26.04 22.06 -18.18
CA LYS A 389 26.51 21.84 -19.57
C LYS A 389 28.01 21.64 -19.64
N ILE A 390 28.43 20.66 -20.44
CA ILE A 390 29.84 20.38 -20.67
C ILE A 390 30.59 21.58 -21.28
N SER A 391 29.92 22.33 -22.17
CA SER A 391 30.47 23.52 -22.84
C SER A 391 30.63 24.73 -21.91
N ASN A 392 29.95 24.76 -20.77
CA ASN A 392 30.06 25.86 -19.81
C ASN A 392 31.31 25.67 -18.94
N PRO A 393 32.29 26.59 -18.95
CA PRO A 393 33.53 26.46 -18.17
C PRO A 393 33.29 26.44 -16.66
N LEU A 394 32.20 27.07 -16.19
CA LEU A 394 31.79 27.07 -14.78
C LEU A 394 30.82 25.92 -14.46
N GLY A 395 30.35 25.21 -15.48
CA GLY A 395 29.41 24.07 -15.42
C GLY A 395 27.96 24.51 -15.52
N CYS A 396 27.52 25.43 -14.66
CA CYS A 396 26.12 25.87 -14.55
C CYS A 396 25.93 27.37 -14.83
N GLU A 397 24.71 27.72 -15.23
CA GLU A 397 24.23 29.08 -15.53
C GLU A 397 23.53 29.69 -14.31
N ASP A 398 23.53 31.02 -14.19
CA ASP A 398 22.86 31.73 -13.08
C ASP A 398 21.33 31.58 -13.16
N CYS A 399 20.67 31.47 -12.00
CA CYS A 399 19.21 31.42 -11.92
C CYS A 399 18.54 32.71 -12.44
N ASN A 400 19.09 33.89 -12.12
CA ASN A 400 18.52 35.20 -12.44
C ASN A 400 17.08 35.39 -11.93
N CYS A 401 16.79 34.94 -10.72
CA CYS A 401 15.46 35.12 -10.12
C CYS A 401 15.19 36.60 -9.79
N TYR A 402 14.00 37.08 -10.14
CA TYR A 402 13.51 38.40 -9.78
C TYR A 402 13.03 38.40 -8.33
N LEU A 403 13.84 38.94 -7.41
CA LEU A 403 13.62 38.82 -5.97
C LEU A 403 12.23 39.30 -5.52
N GLY A 404 11.72 40.41 -6.09
CA GLY A 404 10.40 40.95 -5.75
C GLY A 404 9.22 40.04 -6.14
N GLY A 405 9.44 39.10 -7.06
CA GLY A 405 8.45 38.09 -7.47
C GLY A 405 8.69 36.70 -6.89
N THR A 406 9.78 36.50 -6.15
CA THR A 406 10.07 35.22 -5.45
C THR A 406 9.54 35.20 -4.03
N VAL A 407 9.22 34.01 -3.53
CA VAL A 407 8.81 33.80 -2.13
C VAL A 407 9.99 34.14 -1.20
N ALA A 408 9.74 34.98 -0.20
CA ALA A 408 10.74 35.41 0.79
C ALA A 408 12.03 36.04 0.21
N GLY A 409 12.02 36.49 -1.05
CA GLY A 409 13.22 37.02 -1.72
C GLY A 409 14.32 35.97 -1.96
N ILE A 410 13.95 34.69 -2.05
CA ILE A 410 14.89 33.58 -2.26
C ILE A 410 15.31 33.53 -3.74
N ALA A 411 16.62 33.62 -3.97
CA ALA A 411 17.20 33.66 -5.32
C ALA A 411 17.49 32.27 -5.91
N VAL A 412 17.16 31.20 -5.18
CA VAL A 412 17.41 29.81 -5.59
C VAL A 412 16.35 29.34 -6.60
N CYS A 413 16.79 28.60 -7.61
CA CYS A 413 15.93 27.98 -8.62
C CYS A 413 16.14 26.47 -8.72
N GLY A 414 15.26 25.78 -9.44
CA GLY A 414 15.40 24.37 -9.78
C GLY A 414 16.70 24.10 -10.52
N ARG A 415 17.47 23.09 -10.08
CA ARG A 415 18.83 22.81 -10.58
C ARG A 415 18.86 22.36 -12.05
N SER A 416 17.75 21.82 -12.57
CA SER A 416 17.62 21.28 -13.93
C SER A 416 16.89 22.24 -14.88
N ASP A 417 15.76 22.81 -14.46
CA ASP A 417 14.87 23.64 -15.27
C ASP A 417 15.08 25.15 -15.08
N GLY A 418 15.81 25.54 -14.03
CA GLY A 418 16.06 26.93 -13.69
C GLY A 418 14.84 27.67 -13.18
N GLN A 419 13.76 26.98 -12.81
CA GLN A 419 12.51 27.60 -12.35
C GLN A 419 12.70 28.19 -10.96
N CYS A 420 12.56 29.50 -10.84
CA CYS A 420 12.61 30.22 -9.58
C CYS A 420 11.32 29.98 -8.77
N MET A 421 11.43 30.13 -7.45
CA MET A 421 10.30 29.91 -6.53
C MET A 421 9.42 31.16 -6.47
N CYS A 422 8.44 31.23 -7.37
CA CYS A 422 7.59 32.42 -7.53
C CYS A 422 6.53 32.55 -6.44
N LYS A 423 6.16 33.79 -6.12
CA LYS A 423 4.97 34.10 -5.34
C LYS A 423 3.73 33.49 -6.02
N PRO A 424 2.66 33.15 -5.27
CA PRO A 424 1.50 32.42 -5.79
C PRO A 424 0.91 32.92 -7.12
N ASN A 425 0.76 34.25 -7.30
CA ASN A 425 0.18 34.84 -8.52
C ASN A 425 1.25 35.31 -9.53
N VAL A 426 2.49 34.83 -9.38
CA VAL A 426 3.62 35.19 -10.22
C VAL A 426 4.13 33.94 -10.92
N GLY A 427 4.38 34.04 -12.22
CA GLY A 427 4.89 32.97 -13.06
C GLY A 427 6.14 33.40 -13.81
N SER A 428 6.46 32.69 -14.89
CA SER A 428 7.73 32.70 -15.63
C SER A 428 8.89 32.04 -14.87
N ARG A 429 9.92 31.62 -15.62
CA ARG A 429 11.14 31.00 -15.06
C ARG A 429 11.80 31.88 -14.00
N GLU A 430 11.80 33.20 -14.21
CA GLU A 430 12.49 34.18 -13.38
C GLU A 430 11.57 34.84 -12.33
N CYS A 431 10.28 34.50 -12.29
CA CYS A 431 9.29 35.16 -11.43
C CYS A 431 9.12 36.67 -11.68
N SER A 432 9.25 37.11 -12.94
CA SER A 432 9.15 38.52 -13.32
C SER A 432 7.82 38.91 -13.95
N GLN A 433 6.88 37.96 -14.12
CA GLN A 433 5.61 38.18 -14.79
C GLN A 433 4.45 37.57 -14.03
N CYS A 434 3.28 38.19 -14.09
CA CYS A 434 2.05 37.62 -13.56
C CYS A 434 1.63 36.33 -14.30
N VAL A 435 1.01 35.41 -13.57
CA VAL A 435 0.30 34.26 -14.16
C VAL A 435 -0.93 34.74 -14.94
N GLU A 436 -1.46 33.92 -15.84
CA GLU A 436 -2.70 34.26 -16.56
C GLU A 436 -3.86 34.50 -15.57
N GLY A 437 -4.73 35.46 -15.88
CA GLY A 437 -5.81 35.87 -14.97
C GLY A 437 -5.40 36.83 -13.84
N THR A 438 -4.12 37.26 -13.79
CA THR A 438 -3.63 38.24 -12.82
C THR A 438 -2.79 39.35 -13.47
N TYR A 439 -2.67 40.49 -12.79
CA TYR A 439 -1.99 41.69 -13.30
C TYR A 439 -1.32 42.49 -12.18
N GLN A 440 -0.47 43.46 -12.56
CA GLN A 440 0.18 44.42 -11.66
C GLN A 440 0.98 43.73 -10.54
N LEU A 441 2.16 43.20 -10.90
CA LEU A 441 3.12 42.65 -9.94
C LEU A 441 3.48 43.70 -8.87
N ASP A 442 3.15 43.40 -7.62
CA ASP A 442 3.49 44.20 -6.45
C ASP A 442 4.53 43.45 -5.60
N GLU A 443 5.69 44.06 -5.42
CA GLU A 443 6.79 43.46 -4.67
C GLU A 443 6.49 43.38 -3.17
N ASN A 444 5.63 44.27 -2.65
CA ASN A 444 5.27 44.30 -1.23
C ASN A 444 4.15 43.33 -0.88
N ASP A 445 3.42 42.83 -1.88
CA ASP A 445 2.32 41.88 -1.69
C ASP A 445 2.85 40.45 -1.63
N LEU A 446 2.36 39.67 -0.66
CA LEU A 446 2.78 38.28 -0.44
C LEU A 446 2.45 37.36 -1.63
N PHE A 447 1.33 37.62 -2.31
CA PHE A 447 0.85 36.86 -3.47
C PHE A 447 1.39 37.41 -4.80
N GLY A 448 1.85 38.67 -4.81
CA GLY A 448 2.52 39.32 -5.93
C GLY A 448 1.55 40.06 -6.84
N CYS A 449 0.90 39.34 -7.77
CA CYS A 449 -0.06 39.95 -8.70
C CYS A 449 -1.50 39.91 -8.20
N LYS A 450 -2.32 40.85 -8.67
CA LYS A 450 -3.74 40.99 -8.34
C LYS A 450 -4.62 40.32 -9.38
N ASP A 451 -5.78 39.82 -8.96
CA ASP A 451 -6.75 39.21 -9.87
C ASP A 451 -7.32 40.21 -10.88
N CYS A 452 -7.48 39.79 -12.14
CA CYS A 452 -8.06 40.62 -13.19
C CYS A 452 -9.48 41.06 -12.85
N GLY A 453 -10.30 40.19 -12.26
CA GLY A 453 -11.70 40.44 -11.92
C GLY A 453 -12.58 40.69 -13.14
N CYS A 454 -12.32 40.00 -14.25
CA CYS A 454 -13.11 40.14 -15.47
C CYS A 454 -14.55 39.64 -15.26
N ASP A 455 -15.54 40.39 -15.74
CA ASP A 455 -16.95 40.00 -15.66
C ASP A 455 -17.20 38.78 -16.54
N ILE A 456 -17.80 37.76 -15.94
CA ILE A 456 -18.03 36.43 -16.54
C ILE A 456 -18.93 36.44 -17.77
N GLY A 457 -19.81 37.44 -17.93
CA GLY A 457 -20.68 37.57 -19.10
C GLY A 457 -20.26 38.68 -20.05
N GLY A 458 -19.64 39.75 -19.53
CA GLY A 458 -19.20 40.90 -20.30
C GLY A 458 -17.83 40.76 -20.94
N SER A 459 -16.96 39.91 -20.39
CA SER A 459 -15.65 39.57 -20.97
C SER A 459 -15.70 38.29 -21.81
N VAL A 460 -14.71 38.13 -22.69
CA VAL A 460 -14.54 36.92 -23.51
C VAL A 460 -13.87 35.79 -22.72
N ASN A 461 -12.93 36.15 -21.84
CA ASN A 461 -12.23 35.25 -20.92
C ASN A 461 -11.62 36.07 -19.76
N ASN A 462 -11.06 35.41 -18.75
CA ASN A 462 -10.44 36.09 -17.60
C ASN A 462 -9.01 36.62 -17.86
N ILE A 463 -8.43 36.35 -19.03
CA ILE A 463 -7.02 36.64 -19.33
C ILE A 463 -6.89 38.12 -19.69
N CYS A 464 -6.55 38.94 -18.70
CA CYS A 464 -6.35 40.37 -18.88
C CYS A 464 -4.90 40.72 -19.21
N ASP A 465 -4.68 41.97 -19.60
CA ASP A 465 -3.34 42.54 -19.76
C ASP A 465 -2.57 42.55 -18.43
N LYS A 466 -1.38 41.94 -18.39
CA LYS A 466 -0.58 41.72 -17.16
C LYS A 466 -0.14 43.01 -16.45
N GLN A 467 -0.19 44.18 -17.10
CA GLN A 467 0.21 45.46 -16.50
C GLN A 467 -0.99 46.32 -16.11
N THR A 468 -1.94 46.45 -17.02
CA THR A 468 -3.10 47.36 -16.86
C THR A 468 -4.31 46.67 -16.23
N GLY A 469 -4.38 45.34 -16.30
CA GLY A 469 -5.51 44.57 -15.83
C GLY A 469 -6.73 44.65 -16.74
N GLN A 470 -6.59 45.16 -17.97
CA GLN A 470 -7.69 45.32 -18.92
C GLN A 470 -8.14 43.97 -19.47
N CYS A 471 -9.39 43.61 -19.21
CA CYS A 471 -10.02 42.40 -19.70
C CYS A 471 -10.45 42.54 -21.18
N PRO A 472 -10.46 41.44 -21.95
CA PRO A 472 -10.95 41.42 -23.31
C PRO A 472 -12.49 41.47 -23.32
N CYS A 473 -13.07 42.65 -23.55
CA CYS A 473 -14.52 42.85 -23.50
C CYS A 473 -15.23 42.32 -24.75
N ARG A 474 -16.44 41.79 -24.56
CA ARG A 474 -17.36 41.48 -25.66
C ARG A 474 -17.75 42.77 -26.41
N PRO A 475 -18.28 42.65 -27.65
CA PRO A 475 -18.68 43.81 -28.43
C PRO A 475 -19.62 44.73 -27.65
N ARG A 476 -19.34 46.04 -27.70
CA ARG A 476 -20.18 47.10 -27.08
C ARG A 476 -20.18 47.11 -25.55
N ILE A 477 -19.23 46.42 -24.92
CA ILE A 477 -18.99 46.47 -23.47
C ILE A 477 -17.65 47.17 -23.20
N SER A 478 -17.56 47.86 -22.07
CA SER A 478 -16.41 48.66 -21.66
C SER A 478 -16.12 48.54 -20.16
N GLY A 479 -15.08 49.24 -19.70
CA GLY A 479 -14.56 49.10 -18.33
C GLY A 479 -13.36 48.16 -18.27
N ARG A 480 -12.55 48.29 -17.22
CA ARG A 480 -11.38 47.41 -17.01
C ARG A 480 -11.80 45.96 -16.89
N LYS A 481 -12.91 45.72 -16.17
CA LYS A 481 -13.51 44.42 -15.90
C LYS A 481 -14.56 44.00 -16.94
N CYS A 482 -14.89 44.85 -17.91
CA CYS A 482 -15.99 44.60 -18.87
C CYS A 482 -17.36 44.50 -18.20
N ASP A 483 -17.63 45.38 -17.25
CA ASP A 483 -18.77 45.39 -16.33
C ASP A 483 -19.84 46.44 -16.66
N ARG A 484 -19.68 47.17 -17.79
CA ARG A 484 -20.60 48.23 -18.21
C ARG A 484 -20.76 48.30 -19.73
N PRO A 485 -21.93 48.67 -20.25
CA PRO A 485 -22.09 48.90 -21.69
C PRO A 485 -21.28 50.12 -22.17
N LEU A 486 -21.02 50.23 -23.48
CA LEU A 486 -20.56 51.49 -24.08
C LEU A 486 -21.68 52.53 -24.07
N GLU A 487 -21.33 53.82 -24.20
CA GLU A 487 -22.31 54.89 -24.43
C GLU A 487 -23.23 54.53 -25.62
N THR A 488 -24.50 54.93 -25.55
CA THR A 488 -25.58 54.60 -26.52
C THR A 488 -25.93 53.10 -26.64
N HIS A 489 -25.47 52.29 -25.69
CA HIS A 489 -25.81 50.89 -25.57
C HIS A 489 -26.32 50.58 -24.16
N TYR A 490 -27.02 49.46 -24.03
CA TYR A 490 -27.62 49.01 -22.78
C TYR A 490 -27.54 47.49 -22.67
N PHE A 491 -27.73 46.97 -21.46
CA PHE A 491 -27.96 45.55 -21.23
C PHE A 491 -29.43 45.33 -20.85
N PRO A 492 -30.12 44.34 -21.46
CA PRO A 492 -31.53 44.09 -21.18
C PRO A 492 -31.83 43.73 -19.73
N THR A 493 -33.10 43.85 -19.36
CA THR A 493 -33.63 43.12 -18.20
C THR A 493 -33.74 41.63 -18.55
N LEU A 494 -34.03 40.78 -17.55
CA LEU A 494 -34.32 39.37 -17.78
C LEU A 494 -35.56 39.16 -18.68
N PHE A 495 -36.38 40.21 -18.86
CA PHE A 495 -37.59 40.21 -19.69
C PHE A 495 -37.33 40.72 -21.12
N GLN A 496 -36.12 40.50 -21.64
CA GLN A 496 -35.76 40.91 -23.01
C GLN A 496 -36.75 40.42 -24.08
N HIS A 497 -37.29 39.21 -23.92
CA HIS A 497 -38.27 38.61 -24.85
C HIS A 497 -39.70 38.81 -24.34
N GLN A 498 -40.05 40.07 -24.08
CA GLN A 498 -41.41 40.51 -23.74
C GLN A 498 -42.18 40.85 -25.03
N TYR A 499 -43.40 40.35 -25.12
CA TYR A 499 -44.30 40.53 -26.26
C TYR A 499 -45.67 41.00 -25.78
N GLU A 500 -46.06 42.18 -26.23
CA GLU A 500 -47.34 42.80 -25.92
C GLU A 500 -48.50 42.05 -26.60
N ILE A 501 -49.51 41.64 -25.83
CA ILE A 501 -50.61 40.85 -26.38
C ILE A 501 -51.47 41.70 -27.32
N GLU A 502 -51.60 43.00 -27.04
CA GLU A 502 -52.37 43.93 -27.87
C GLU A 502 -51.73 44.23 -29.23
N ASP A 503 -50.44 43.91 -29.45
CA ASP A 503 -49.78 43.98 -30.76
C ASP A 503 -50.08 42.77 -31.65
N GLY A 504 -50.77 41.76 -31.12
CA GLY A 504 -51.21 40.60 -31.87
C GLY A 504 -52.29 40.89 -32.91
N ARG A 505 -52.75 39.80 -33.54
CA ARG A 505 -53.84 39.81 -34.52
C ARG A 505 -54.92 38.80 -34.16
N THR A 506 -56.15 39.08 -34.57
CA THR A 506 -57.24 38.11 -34.50
C THR A 506 -57.06 37.02 -35.56
N THR A 507 -57.81 35.92 -35.47
CA THR A 507 -57.79 34.84 -36.47
C THR A 507 -58.21 35.27 -37.88
N VAL A 508 -58.85 36.44 -38.02
CA VAL A 508 -59.20 37.07 -39.31
C VAL A 508 -58.20 38.16 -39.75
N GLY A 509 -57.13 38.37 -38.98
CA GLY A 509 -56.04 39.31 -39.30
C GLY A 509 -56.31 40.78 -38.93
N THR A 510 -57.32 41.07 -38.11
CA THR A 510 -57.58 42.43 -37.60
C THR A 510 -56.77 42.72 -36.34
N GLN A 511 -56.60 44.00 -36.01
CA GLN A 511 -55.98 44.44 -34.75
C GLN A 511 -56.75 43.94 -33.52
N VAL A 512 -56.00 43.63 -32.46
CA VAL A 512 -56.52 43.18 -31.16
C VAL A 512 -57.21 44.32 -30.42
N ARG A 513 -58.34 44.02 -29.79
CA ARG A 513 -59.05 44.93 -28.89
C ARG A 513 -58.39 44.93 -27.52
N TYR A 514 -58.10 46.12 -27.00
CA TYR A 514 -57.47 46.31 -25.69
C TYR A 514 -58.15 47.45 -24.90
N GLY A 515 -58.00 47.42 -23.57
CA GLY A 515 -58.47 48.44 -22.63
C GLY A 515 -57.30 49.17 -21.97
N TYR A 516 -57.41 50.50 -21.83
CA TYR A 516 -56.29 51.38 -21.45
C TYR A 516 -56.62 52.41 -20.35
N ASP A 517 -57.80 52.35 -19.74
CA ASP A 517 -58.16 53.25 -18.64
C ASP A 517 -57.35 52.89 -17.38
N GLU A 518 -56.44 53.75 -16.94
CA GLU A 518 -55.58 53.50 -15.77
C GLU A 518 -56.35 53.27 -14.47
N ASN A 519 -57.59 53.77 -14.32
CA ASN A 519 -58.39 53.51 -13.12
C ASN A 519 -58.97 52.10 -13.10
N VAL A 520 -59.11 51.48 -14.28
CA VAL A 520 -59.67 50.13 -14.46
C VAL A 520 -58.55 49.10 -14.67
N PHE A 521 -57.49 49.50 -15.36
CA PHE A 521 -56.33 48.71 -15.74
C PHE A 521 -55.05 49.44 -15.30
N PRO A 522 -54.73 49.46 -13.99
CA PRO A 522 -53.56 50.19 -13.51
C PRO A 522 -52.26 49.53 -13.98
N GLY A 523 -51.32 50.35 -14.45
CA GLY A 523 -49.94 49.92 -14.73
C GLY A 523 -49.78 48.90 -15.85
N PHE A 524 -50.51 49.05 -16.97
CA PHE A 524 -50.22 48.29 -18.20
C PHE A 524 -48.86 48.67 -18.77
N SER A 525 -48.16 47.70 -19.34
CA SER A 525 -46.75 47.85 -19.72
C SER A 525 -46.52 48.66 -21.01
N TRP A 526 -47.48 48.65 -21.93
CA TRP A 526 -47.40 49.35 -23.22
C TRP A 526 -48.63 50.22 -23.53
N ARG A 527 -49.63 49.70 -24.25
CA ARG A 527 -50.84 50.48 -24.63
C ARG A 527 -52.07 50.12 -23.81
N GLY A 528 -52.15 48.91 -23.28
CA GLY A 528 -53.26 48.45 -22.45
C GLY A 528 -53.43 46.93 -22.46
N TYR A 529 -54.39 46.42 -21.69
CA TYR A 529 -54.66 44.98 -21.62
C TYR A 529 -55.50 44.51 -22.81
N ALA A 530 -55.05 43.51 -23.55
CA ALA A 530 -55.86 42.76 -24.50
C ALA A 530 -57.09 42.15 -23.82
N VAL A 531 -58.28 42.42 -24.35
CA VAL A 531 -59.56 42.03 -23.76
C VAL A 531 -60.07 40.75 -24.42
N PHE A 532 -60.02 39.64 -23.71
CA PHE A 532 -60.67 38.39 -24.13
C PHE A 532 -62.16 38.45 -23.81
N SER A 533 -63.00 38.16 -24.80
CA SER A 533 -64.47 38.23 -24.71
C SER A 533 -65.12 37.37 -25.79
N GLU A 534 -66.45 37.30 -25.82
CA GLU A 534 -67.17 36.61 -26.90
C GLU A 534 -66.83 37.10 -28.31
N LEU A 535 -66.33 38.34 -28.44
CA LEU A 535 -65.93 38.93 -29.72
C LEU A 535 -64.45 38.69 -30.07
N GLN A 536 -63.63 38.31 -29.08
CA GLN A 536 -62.20 38.09 -29.21
C GLN A 536 -61.78 36.97 -28.26
N LYS A 537 -61.91 35.72 -28.71
CA LYS A 537 -61.58 34.52 -27.93
C LYS A 537 -60.16 34.02 -28.15
N GLU A 538 -59.52 34.46 -29.22
CA GLU A 538 -58.20 34.00 -29.64
C GLU A 538 -57.38 35.15 -30.19
N VAL A 539 -56.13 35.24 -29.74
CA VAL A 539 -55.12 36.20 -30.20
C VAL A 539 -53.92 35.43 -30.72
N LEU A 540 -53.43 35.84 -31.89
CA LEU A 540 -52.24 35.28 -32.53
C LEU A 540 -51.09 36.29 -32.42
N LEU A 541 -49.94 35.85 -31.93
CA LEU A 541 -48.68 36.61 -31.90
C LEU A 541 -47.69 35.96 -32.86
N ASP A 542 -47.02 36.77 -33.67
CA ASP A 542 -45.96 36.31 -34.56
C ASP A 542 -44.61 36.67 -33.94
N LEU A 543 -43.78 35.67 -33.66
CA LEU A 543 -42.52 35.78 -32.94
C LEU A 543 -41.35 35.32 -33.81
N PHE A 544 -40.16 35.87 -33.55
CA PHE A 544 -38.91 35.39 -34.14
C PHE A 544 -37.94 34.97 -33.04
N ILE A 545 -37.57 33.70 -33.04
CA ILE A 545 -36.62 33.12 -32.08
C ILE A 545 -35.23 33.15 -32.72
N GLU A 546 -34.27 33.81 -32.07
CA GLU A 546 -32.91 33.93 -32.57
C GLU A 546 -32.01 32.77 -32.15
N LYS A 547 -32.18 32.26 -30.93
CA LYS A 547 -31.34 31.21 -30.33
C LYS A 547 -32.19 30.01 -29.90
N PRO A 548 -31.71 28.77 -30.11
CA PRO A 548 -32.40 27.60 -29.58
C PRO A 548 -32.31 27.60 -28.05
N SER A 549 -33.43 27.33 -27.36
CA SER A 549 -33.44 27.16 -25.92
C SER A 549 -34.68 26.42 -25.43
N LEU A 550 -34.67 26.07 -24.15
CA LEU A 550 -35.86 25.75 -23.39
C LEU A 550 -36.42 27.05 -22.81
N TYR A 551 -37.64 27.42 -23.18
CA TYR A 551 -38.27 28.67 -22.75
C TYR A 551 -39.38 28.41 -21.74
N GLN A 552 -39.34 29.11 -20.61
CA GLN A 552 -40.49 29.25 -19.72
C GLN A 552 -41.36 30.42 -20.17
N VAL A 553 -42.67 30.22 -20.18
CA VAL A 553 -43.63 31.22 -20.63
C VAL A 553 -44.39 31.76 -19.43
N PHE A 554 -44.34 33.08 -19.27
CA PHE A 554 -45.09 33.82 -18.26
C PHE A 554 -46.06 34.77 -18.93
N LEU A 555 -47.29 34.86 -18.43
CA LEU A 555 -48.29 35.82 -18.88
C LEU A 555 -48.66 36.74 -17.72
N TYR A 556 -48.65 38.04 -17.96
CA TYR A 556 -49.12 39.03 -16.99
C TYR A 556 -50.60 39.32 -17.25
N TYR A 557 -51.44 39.02 -16.25
CA TYR A 557 -52.89 38.97 -16.45
C TYR A 557 -53.67 39.57 -15.29
N MET A 558 -54.93 39.88 -15.57
CA MET A 558 -55.92 40.26 -14.58
C MET A 558 -57.25 39.55 -14.84
N ASN A 559 -57.82 38.94 -13.81
CA ASN A 559 -59.08 38.22 -13.87
C ASN A 559 -60.04 38.76 -12.79
N PHE A 560 -60.86 39.73 -13.18
CA PHE A 560 -61.91 40.29 -12.32
C PHE A 560 -63.13 39.37 -12.16
N GLY A 561 -63.18 38.25 -12.88
CA GLY A 561 -64.26 37.28 -12.77
C GLY A 561 -64.29 36.65 -11.38
N GLY A 562 -65.48 36.28 -10.89
CA GLY A 562 -65.61 35.56 -9.61
C GLY A 562 -65.13 34.10 -9.63
N GLU A 563 -64.59 33.61 -10.75
CA GLU A 563 -64.20 32.22 -10.96
C GLU A 563 -62.87 32.14 -11.74
N ASN A 564 -62.17 31.01 -11.58
CA ASN A 564 -60.95 30.72 -12.35
C ASN A 564 -61.28 30.54 -13.84
N VAL A 565 -60.39 31.03 -14.71
CA VAL A 565 -60.51 30.95 -16.17
C VAL A 565 -59.47 30.00 -16.73
N TYR A 566 -59.89 29.13 -17.64
CA TYR A 566 -59.00 28.20 -18.35
C TYR A 566 -58.76 28.69 -19.78
N GLY A 567 -57.55 28.49 -20.27
CA GLY A 567 -57.16 28.79 -21.64
C GLY A 567 -56.18 27.75 -22.20
N ILE A 568 -55.85 27.88 -23.47
CA ILE A 568 -54.83 27.05 -24.14
C ILE A 568 -53.86 27.99 -24.86
N ILE A 569 -52.58 27.72 -24.71
CA ILE A 569 -51.51 28.38 -25.49
C ILE A 569 -50.87 27.37 -26.42
N THR A 570 -50.62 27.76 -27.67
CA THR A 570 -50.07 26.91 -28.72
C THR A 570 -48.98 27.61 -29.49
N PHE A 571 -47.79 27.02 -29.54
CA PHE A 571 -46.66 27.48 -30.35
C PHE A 571 -46.58 26.63 -31.61
N THR A 572 -46.69 27.28 -32.77
CA THR A 572 -46.66 26.64 -34.09
C THR A 572 -45.45 27.14 -34.88
N PRO A 573 -44.51 26.27 -35.28
CA PRO A 573 -43.37 26.67 -36.10
C PRO A 573 -43.81 26.91 -37.55
N GLU A 574 -43.23 27.93 -38.21
CA GLU A 574 -43.38 28.11 -39.66
C GLU A 574 -42.40 27.23 -40.47
N THR A 575 -41.37 26.67 -39.82
CA THR A 575 -40.29 25.88 -40.41
C THR A 575 -40.58 24.37 -40.42
N PHE A 576 -40.17 23.67 -41.49
CA PHE A 576 -40.30 22.21 -41.61
C PHE A 576 -39.28 21.49 -40.71
N GLY A 577 -39.76 20.73 -39.72
CA GLY A 577 -38.93 19.87 -38.85
C GLY A 577 -39.27 19.96 -37.37
N ASP A 578 -39.80 21.11 -36.93
CA ASP A 578 -40.22 21.34 -35.55
C ASP A 578 -41.67 20.92 -35.31
N ILE A 579 -42.01 20.61 -34.06
CA ILE A 579 -43.34 20.11 -33.66
C ILE A 579 -44.11 21.20 -32.92
N GLN A 580 -45.40 21.34 -33.25
CA GLN A 580 -46.34 22.19 -32.53
C GLN A 580 -46.46 21.75 -31.06
N GLN A 581 -46.40 22.71 -30.15
CA GLN A 581 -46.50 22.47 -28.70
C GLN A 581 -47.68 23.24 -28.12
N SER A 582 -48.54 22.55 -27.36
CA SER A 582 -49.75 23.14 -26.77
C SER A 582 -49.88 22.76 -25.30
N TYR A 583 -50.18 23.74 -24.46
CA TYR A 583 -50.38 23.55 -23.01
C TYR A 583 -51.60 24.29 -22.50
N ASP A 584 -52.20 23.75 -21.44
CA ASP A 584 -53.34 24.34 -20.76
C ASP A 584 -52.86 25.45 -19.80
N MET A 585 -53.69 26.49 -19.66
CA MET A 585 -53.43 27.65 -18.80
C MET A 585 -54.54 27.79 -17.77
N LEU A 586 -54.16 28.16 -16.55
CA LEU A 586 -55.08 28.45 -15.44
C LEU A 586 -54.87 29.88 -14.95
N PHE A 587 -55.88 30.71 -15.11
CA PHE A 587 -55.91 32.08 -14.64
C PHE A 587 -56.82 32.17 -13.40
N GLU A 588 -56.21 32.36 -12.23
CA GLU A 588 -56.91 32.49 -10.95
C GLU A 588 -57.65 33.83 -10.87
N VAL A 589 -58.61 33.96 -9.95
CA VAL A 589 -59.26 35.25 -9.67
C VAL A 589 -58.24 36.22 -9.05
N THR A 590 -58.16 37.45 -9.57
CA THR A 590 -57.22 38.45 -9.09
C THR A 590 -57.85 39.84 -8.93
N THR A 591 -57.45 40.55 -7.86
CA THR A 591 -57.82 41.96 -7.63
C THR A 591 -56.74 42.94 -8.09
N ARG A 592 -55.55 42.43 -8.41
CA ARG A 592 -54.40 43.14 -8.95
C ARG A 592 -53.75 42.28 -10.04
N PRO A 593 -53.07 42.86 -11.02
CA PRO A 593 -52.34 42.10 -12.02
C PRO A 593 -51.32 41.15 -11.40
N LYS A 594 -51.16 39.95 -11.98
CA LYS A 594 -50.28 38.88 -11.49
C LYS A 594 -49.67 38.11 -12.66
N PHE A 595 -48.51 37.49 -12.45
CA PHE A 595 -47.96 36.52 -13.40
C PHE A 595 -48.60 35.14 -13.26
N MET A 596 -48.84 34.51 -14.40
CA MET A 596 -49.15 33.09 -14.53
C MET A 596 -48.04 32.41 -15.33
N LYS A 597 -47.47 31.33 -14.77
CA LYS A 597 -46.51 30.48 -15.46
C LYS A 597 -47.23 29.34 -16.17
N VAL A 598 -47.03 29.21 -17.48
CA VAL A 598 -47.62 28.11 -18.27
C VAL A 598 -47.06 26.78 -17.75
N SER A 599 -47.96 25.87 -17.37
CA SER A 599 -47.60 24.59 -16.75
C SER A 599 -48.29 23.43 -17.48
N GLY A 600 -47.65 22.25 -17.53
CA GLY A 600 -48.16 21.09 -18.27
C GLY A 600 -49.47 20.51 -17.74
N LYS A 601 -50.09 19.60 -18.50
CA LYS A 601 -51.41 18.94 -18.27
C LYS A 601 -51.64 18.31 -16.87
N GLN A 602 -50.63 18.23 -16.00
CA GLN A 602 -50.69 17.54 -14.71
C GLN A 602 -50.30 18.41 -13.50
N GLY A 603 -50.01 19.71 -13.68
CA GLY A 603 -49.88 20.68 -12.58
C GLY A 603 -48.75 20.47 -11.57
N LEU A 604 -47.95 19.40 -11.67
CA LEU A 604 -46.90 19.06 -10.70
C LEU A 604 -45.47 19.38 -11.20
N ILE A 605 -45.25 19.48 -12.51
CA ILE A 605 -43.95 19.86 -13.10
C ILE A 605 -44.24 20.75 -14.32
N ALA A 606 -43.77 22.01 -14.30
CA ALA A 606 -43.89 22.91 -15.45
C ALA A 606 -42.87 22.50 -16.53
N SER A 607 -43.34 22.01 -17.68
CA SER A 607 -42.47 21.69 -18.82
C SER A 607 -42.17 22.96 -19.62
N PRO A 608 -40.88 23.28 -19.90
CA PRO A 608 -40.52 24.39 -20.78
C PRO A 608 -40.85 24.06 -22.25
N PHE A 609 -41.02 25.09 -23.07
CA PHE A 609 -41.18 24.96 -24.51
C PHE A 609 -39.81 24.80 -25.19
N VAL A 610 -39.68 23.84 -26.09
CA VAL A 610 -38.48 23.71 -26.93
C VAL A 610 -38.66 24.59 -28.15
N LEU A 611 -37.98 25.73 -28.23
CA LEU A 611 -38.09 26.65 -29.38
C LEU A 611 -36.75 26.75 -30.10
N ASN A 612 -36.75 26.40 -31.38
CA ASN A 612 -35.60 26.51 -32.28
C ASN A 612 -35.63 27.84 -33.07
N PRO A 613 -34.48 28.31 -33.60
CA PRO A 613 -34.41 29.54 -34.37
C PRO A 613 -35.35 29.55 -35.56
N GLY A 614 -36.14 30.61 -35.70
CA GLY A 614 -37.14 30.71 -36.76
C GLY A 614 -38.36 31.52 -36.37
N ARG A 615 -39.34 31.54 -37.26
CA ARG A 615 -40.64 32.20 -37.04
C ARG A 615 -41.62 31.24 -36.38
N TRP A 616 -42.32 31.75 -35.39
CA TRP A 616 -43.30 31.01 -34.61
C TRP A 616 -44.58 31.82 -34.50
N THR A 617 -45.72 31.16 -34.67
CA THR A 617 -47.02 31.76 -34.35
C THR A 617 -47.51 31.19 -33.02
N VAL A 618 -47.80 32.08 -32.08
CA VAL A 618 -48.37 31.74 -30.77
C VAL A 618 -49.85 32.06 -30.77
N SER A 619 -50.68 31.03 -30.57
CA SER A 619 -52.11 31.16 -30.37
C SER A 619 -52.42 31.10 -28.88
N ILE A 620 -53.06 32.15 -28.35
CA ILE A 620 -53.60 32.20 -26.99
C ILE A 620 -55.12 32.20 -27.10
N ARG A 621 -55.76 31.16 -26.59
CA ARG A 621 -57.22 30.97 -26.66
C ARG A 621 -57.85 30.90 -25.28
N VAL A 622 -58.85 31.74 -25.03
CA VAL A 622 -59.59 31.82 -23.76
C VAL A 622 -61.08 31.99 -24.04
N GLU A 623 -61.91 31.15 -23.45
CA GLU A 623 -63.37 31.11 -23.72
C GLU A 623 -64.18 32.01 -22.77
N ARG A 624 -63.59 32.50 -21.67
CA ARG A 624 -64.23 33.39 -20.70
C ARG A 624 -63.54 34.77 -20.65
N PRO A 625 -64.19 35.82 -20.13
CA PRO A 625 -63.59 37.14 -20.02
C PRO A 625 -62.27 37.13 -19.24
N LEU A 626 -61.21 37.67 -19.83
CA LEU A 626 -59.87 37.76 -19.25
C LEU A 626 -59.15 38.99 -19.82
N PHE A 627 -58.24 39.58 -19.04
CA PHE A 627 -57.40 40.69 -19.47
C PHE A 627 -55.94 40.25 -19.44
N LEU A 628 -55.23 40.36 -20.56
CA LEU A 628 -53.81 40.03 -20.68
C LEU A 628 -53.02 41.25 -21.15
N ASP A 629 -51.90 41.56 -20.49
CA ASP A 629 -51.01 42.68 -20.85
C ASP A 629 -49.95 42.17 -21.83
N TYR A 630 -48.96 41.43 -21.33
CA TYR A 630 -47.85 40.87 -22.12
C TYR A 630 -47.54 39.42 -21.78
N MET A 631 -46.79 38.78 -22.67
CA MET A 631 -46.16 37.48 -22.48
C MET A 631 -44.64 37.61 -22.48
N VAL A 632 -43.96 36.88 -21.60
CA VAL A 632 -42.50 36.82 -21.53
C VAL A 632 -42.02 35.41 -21.83
N LEU A 633 -41.02 35.30 -22.71
CA LEU A 633 -40.27 34.07 -22.95
C LEU A 633 -38.93 34.12 -22.20
N LEU A 634 -38.79 33.33 -21.15
CA LEU A 634 -37.57 33.29 -20.35
C LEU A 634 -36.70 32.08 -20.75
N PRO A 635 -35.51 32.28 -21.35
CA PRO A 635 -34.64 31.19 -21.79
C PRO A 635 -33.97 30.47 -20.61
N GLN A 636 -33.54 29.23 -20.85
CA GLN A 636 -32.85 28.38 -19.87
C GLN A 636 -31.63 29.03 -19.23
N SER A 637 -30.83 29.73 -20.04
CA SER A 637 -29.66 30.45 -19.55
C SER A 637 -29.99 31.46 -18.45
N TYR A 638 -31.22 32.02 -18.42
CA TYR A 638 -31.62 33.00 -17.42
C TYR A 638 -32.20 32.33 -16.16
N TYR A 639 -33.08 31.34 -16.32
CA TYR A 639 -33.74 30.72 -15.15
C TYR A 639 -32.96 29.58 -14.51
N GLU A 640 -31.89 29.08 -15.14
CA GLU A 640 -30.91 28.20 -14.49
C GLU A 640 -29.67 28.98 -14.03
N ALA A 641 -29.33 30.07 -14.72
CA ALA A 641 -28.25 30.99 -14.37
C ALA A 641 -26.89 30.30 -14.10
N THR A 642 -26.62 29.17 -14.77
CA THR A 642 -25.41 28.35 -14.57
C THR A 642 -24.11 29.07 -14.90
N LEU A 643 -24.18 30.18 -15.64
CA LEU A 643 -23.05 31.07 -15.90
C LEU A 643 -22.54 31.75 -14.62
N LEU A 644 -23.41 32.00 -13.64
CA LEU A 644 -23.09 32.77 -12.43
C LEU A 644 -22.22 31.97 -11.47
N GLN A 645 -20.92 31.89 -11.80
CA GLN A 645 -19.88 31.26 -11.02
C GLN A 645 -18.85 32.30 -10.60
N GLN A 646 -18.42 32.28 -9.35
CA GLN A 646 -17.37 33.18 -8.86
C GLN A 646 -16.10 32.41 -8.52
N GLU A 647 -15.01 32.71 -9.23
CA GLU A 647 -13.66 32.36 -8.80
C GLU A 647 -13.26 33.31 -7.66
N VAL A 648 -12.93 32.75 -6.49
CA VAL A 648 -12.47 33.51 -5.33
C VAL A 648 -10.96 33.40 -5.30
N SER A 649 -10.27 34.52 -5.48
CA SER A 649 -8.80 34.58 -5.53
C SER A 649 -8.20 35.49 -4.46
N ASN A 650 -8.97 36.45 -3.93
CA ASN A 650 -8.47 37.40 -2.96
C ASN A 650 -8.32 36.76 -1.57
N PRO A 651 -7.17 36.94 -0.88
CA PRO A 651 -6.99 36.51 0.49
C PRO A 651 -7.89 37.29 1.46
N CYS A 652 -8.25 36.68 2.58
CA CYS A 652 -8.98 37.35 3.64
C CYS A 652 -8.09 38.41 4.31
N ILE A 653 -8.57 39.66 4.32
CA ILE A 653 -7.90 40.80 4.94
C ILE A 653 -8.52 41.02 6.33
N LEU A 654 -7.66 41.30 7.31
CA LEU A 654 -8.06 41.58 8.68
C LEU A 654 -8.90 42.87 8.72
N HIS A 655 -10.04 42.85 9.43
CA HIS A 655 -10.99 43.98 9.55
C HIS A 655 -11.68 44.44 8.25
N ASP A 656 -11.54 43.72 7.13
CA ASP A 656 -12.27 44.03 5.90
C ASP A 656 -13.72 43.54 5.97
N LYS A 657 -14.66 44.48 6.08
CA LYS A 657 -16.11 44.21 6.11
C LYS A 657 -16.76 44.23 4.72
N ASP A 658 -16.04 44.65 3.69
CA ASP A 658 -16.58 44.81 2.34
C ASP A 658 -16.46 43.50 1.53
N SER A 659 -15.56 42.60 1.92
CA SER A 659 -15.37 41.29 1.27
C SER A 659 -16.40 40.25 1.76
N GLU A 660 -17.50 40.06 1.00
CA GLU A 660 -18.52 39.02 1.27
C GLU A 660 -17.92 37.59 1.26
N VAL A 661 -16.88 37.36 0.46
CA VAL A 661 -16.20 36.06 0.30
C VAL A 661 -14.69 36.25 0.04
N CYS A 662 -13.83 35.47 0.71
CA CYS A 662 -12.37 35.54 0.56
C CYS A 662 -11.69 34.17 0.80
N LEU A 663 -10.40 34.03 0.46
CA LEU A 663 -9.61 32.83 0.72
C LEU A 663 -8.84 32.93 2.04
N LEU A 664 -9.05 31.95 2.93
CA LEU A 664 -8.26 31.81 4.14
C LEU A 664 -7.10 30.84 3.89
N TYR A 665 -5.92 31.14 4.44
CA TYR A 665 -4.69 30.38 4.22
C TYR A 665 -4.09 29.84 5.52
N ARG A 666 -3.22 28.83 5.37
CA ARG A 666 -2.47 28.23 6.47
C ARG A 666 -1.10 27.76 6.01
N TYR A 667 -0.13 27.76 6.91
CA TYR A 667 1.20 27.15 6.72
C TYR A 667 1.29 25.79 7.41
N PRO A 668 2.19 24.89 6.96
CA PRO A 668 2.50 23.68 7.70
C PRO A 668 2.94 24.01 9.13
N PRO A 669 2.49 23.24 10.14
CA PRO A 669 3.05 23.34 11.48
C PRO A 669 4.51 22.91 11.45
N PHE A 670 5.35 23.51 12.31
CA PHE A 670 6.74 23.09 12.43
C PHE A 670 6.87 21.66 12.96
N SER A 671 7.95 20.98 12.59
CA SER A 671 8.28 19.66 13.15
C SER A 671 8.49 19.75 14.66
N LEU A 672 8.26 18.63 15.37
CA LEU A 672 8.51 18.55 16.82
C LEU A 672 9.97 18.82 17.20
N ASP A 673 10.91 18.60 16.28
CA ASP A 673 12.34 18.88 16.46
C ASP A 673 12.71 20.36 16.19
N ALA A 674 11.72 21.21 15.90
CA ALA A 674 11.94 22.65 15.74
C ALA A 674 11.96 23.36 17.10
N GLU A 675 12.93 24.24 17.30
CA GLU A 675 13.04 25.05 18.51
C GLU A 675 12.32 26.38 18.29
N ILE A 676 11.24 26.64 19.03
CA ILE A 676 10.36 27.79 18.81
C ILE A 676 10.33 28.68 20.05
N VAL A 677 10.52 29.98 19.85
CA VAL A 677 10.41 31.01 20.89
C VAL A 677 9.40 32.06 20.44
N ARG A 678 8.43 32.39 21.31
CA ARG A 678 7.46 33.46 21.04
C ARG A 678 8.12 34.84 21.16
N GLY A 679 7.71 35.76 20.31
CA GLY A 679 8.17 37.15 20.36
C GLY A 679 7.88 37.82 21.71
N GLU A 680 6.74 37.50 22.35
CA GLU A 680 6.31 38.16 23.59
C GLU A 680 7.27 38.02 24.79
N ILE A 681 8.13 36.99 24.79
CA ILE A 681 9.14 36.77 25.85
C ILE A 681 10.49 37.42 25.52
N GLY A 682 10.60 38.07 24.37
CA GLY A 682 11.79 38.79 23.96
C GLY A 682 12.04 40.07 24.75
N TYR A 683 13.23 40.62 24.55
CA TYR A 683 13.71 41.76 25.31
C TYR A 683 14.58 42.72 24.49
N VAL A 684 14.73 43.93 25.01
CA VAL A 684 15.58 44.98 24.46
C VAL A 684 16.72 45.26 25.45
N LEU A 685 17.91 45.53 24.93
CA LEU A 685 19.04 46.02 25.70
C LEU A 685 19.08 47.55 25.61
N ASP A 686 18.92 48.21 26.74
CA ASP A 686 19.03 49.67 26.88
C ASP A 686 19.99 49.99 28.03
N ASP A 687 21.13 50.63 27.73
CA ASP A 687 22.24 50.88 28.68
C ASP A 687 22.62 49.62 29.51
N ASP A 688 22.79 48.47 28.84
CA ASP A 688 23.07 47.14 29.44
C ASP A 688 22.00 46.61 30.40
N GLN A 689 20.81 47.23 30.46
CA GLN A 689 19.67 46.71 31.21
C GLN A 689 18.66 46.02 30.28
N ARG A 690 18.25 44.81 30.68
CA ARG A 690 17.21 44.03 30.02
C ARG A 690 15.84 44.64 30.31
N LYS A 691 15.19 45.19 29.27
CA LYS A 691 13.80 45.66 29.30
C LYS A 691 12.90 44.72 28.52
N ASN A 692 11.65 44.56 28.96
CA ASN A 692 10.68 43.77 28.22
C ASN A 692 10.39 44.42 26.86
N THR A 693 10.15 43.58 25.85
CA THR A 693 9.71 44.05 24.53
C THR A 693 8.38 44.81 24.60
N VAL A 694 8.21 45.79 23.73
CA VAL A 694 6.90 46.38 23.40
C VAL A 694 6.04 45.29 22.74
N LEU A 695 4.75 45.25 23.09
CA LEU A 695 3.83 44.21 22.64
C LEU A 695 2.72 44.80 21.78
N PHE A 696 2.37 44.07 20.72
CA PHE A 696 1.11 44.22 20.01
C PHE A 696 0.01 43.43 20.75
N ASP A 697 -1.04 44.12 21.18
CA ASP A 697 -2.11 43.60 22.05
C ASP A 697 -3.48 44.15 21.65
N GLU A 698 -3.88 43.93 20.39
CA GLU A 698 -5.21 44.28 19.90
C GLU A 698 -6.15 43.06 19.94
N PRO A 699 -7.13 42.99 20.86
CA PRO A 699 -7.88 41.75 21.11
C PRO A 699 -8.67 41.22 19.91
N GLU A 700 -9.22 42.10 19.07
CA GLU A 700 -9.99 41.71 17.87
C GLU A 700 -9.07 41.04 16.84
N ALA A 701 -7.93 41.67 16.54
CA ALA A 701 -6.91 41.13 15.65
C ALA A 701 -6.35 39.79 16.16
N LEU A 702 -5.98 39.72 17.45
CA LEU A 702 -5.42 38.51 18.07
C LEU A 702 -6.41 37.33 18.05
N SER A 703 -7.70 37.60 18.27
CA SER A 703 -8.73 36.56 18.20
C SER A 703 -8.94 36.05 16.78
N GLU A 704 -8.90 36.91 15.77
CA GLU A 704 -9.07 36.51 14.36
C GLU A 704 -7.84 35.74 13.86
N LEU A 705 -6.63 36.15 14.24
CA LEU A 705 -5.37 35.48 13.92
C LEU A 705 -5.14 34.19 14.74
N GLN A 706 -5.96 33.95 15.76
CA GLN A 706 -5.84 32.81 16.68
C GLN A 706 -4.46 32.74 17.38
N THR A 707 -3.90 33.89 17.78
CA THR A 707 -2.62 33.95 18.49
C THR A 707 -2.67 34.82 19.76
N SER A 708 -1.55 34.85 20.50
CA SER A 708 -1.33 35.67 21.68
C SER A 708 -0.67 37.00 21.32
N ARG A 709 -0.33 37.80 22.34
CA ARG A 709 0.46 39.03 22.16
C ARG A 709 1.76 38.74 21.42
N MET A 710 2.20 39.70 20.61
CA MET A 710 3.37 39.61 19.72
C MET A 710 4.38 40.71 20.06
N ALA A 711 5.66 40.53 19.78
CA ALA A 711 6.64 41.60 19.94
C ALA A 711 6.51 42.63 18.81
N LEU A 712 6.31 43.90 19.14
CA LEU A 712 6.14 44.96 18.16
C LEU A 712 7.49 45.62 17.86
N LEU A 713 7.96 45.45 16.62
CA LEU A 713 9.09 46.18 16.04
C LEU A 713 8.57 47.34 15.19
N GLY A 714 9.19 48.50 15.30
CA GLY A 714 8.76 49.72 14.61
C GLY A 714 9.52 50.94 15.13
N LYS A 715 8.86 52.10 15.15
CA LYS A 715 9.50 53.35 15.61
C LYS A 715 9.80 53.39 17.11
N GLU A 716 8.99 52.74 17.93
CA GLU A 716 9.17 52.72 19.39
C GLU A 716 10.28 51.75 19.83
N GLN A 717 10.44 50.65 19.08
CA GLN A 717 11.42 49.61 19.34
C GLN A 717 11.94 49.07 18.01
N ASN A 718 13.22 49.26 17.71
CA ASN A 718 13.83 48.83 16.45
C ASN A 718 14.66 47.55 16.58
N ASN A 719 14.75 46.94 17.76
CA ASN A 719 15.47 45.69 18.00
C ASN A 719 14.68 44.71 18.87
N LEU A 720 15.00 43.42 18.77
CA LEU A 720 14.42 42.36 19.59
C LEU A 720 15.47 41.28 19.83
N ASN A 721 15.71 40.94 21.09
CA ASN A 721 16.61 39.86 21.51
C ASN A 721 15.81 38.67 22.03
N LEU A 722 16.21 37.47 21.65
CA LEU A 722 15.59 36.20 22.02
C LEU A 722 16.65 35.21 22.48
N ASP A 723 16.43 34.58 23.63
CA ASP A 723 17.29 33.55 24.18
C ASP A 723 16.71 32.16 23.87
N TYR A 724 17.54 31.26 23.36
CA TYR A 724 17.17 29.89 23.00
C TYR A 724 17.92 28.86 23.83
N THR A 725 17.28 27.72 24.05
CA THR A 725 17.93 26.50 24.52
C THR A 725 17.77 25.42 23.46
N ILE A 726 18.84 25.09 22.74
CA ILE A 726 18.85 24.17 21.60
C ILE A 726 19.10 22.74 22.09
N SER A 727 18.18 21.82 21.80
CA SER A 727 18.30 20.41 22.18
C SER A 727 19.30 19.63 21.31
N GLN A 728 19.39 19.96 20.02
CA GLN A 728 20.28 19.32 19.06
C GLN A 728 21.18 20.37 18.37
N PRO A 729 22.42 20.58 18.84
CA PRO A 729 23.37 21.45 18.16
C PRO A 729 23.66 20.99 16.72
N GLY A 730 23.88 21.93 15.80
CA GLY A 730 24.13 21.64 14.38
C GLY A 730 23.54 22.70 13.43
N PRO A 731 23.47 22.40 12.13
CA PRO A 731 22.96 23.32 11.11
C PRO A 731 21.43 23.47 11.20
N HIS A 732 20.94 24.70 11.33
CA HIS A 732 19.53 25.05 11.42
C HIS A 732 19.16 26.19 10.48
N VAL A 733 17.92 26.18 9.99
CA VAL A 733 17.30 27.29 9.26
C VAL A 733 16.41 28.06 10.21
N MET A 734 16.59 29.39 10.23
CA MET A 734 15.77 30.29 11.05
C MET A 734 14.58 30.81 10.25
N MET A 735 13.41 30.79 10.87
CA MET A 735 12.17 31.33 10.32
C MET A 735 11.48 32.27 11.29
N ILE A 736 10.72 33.20 10.73
CA ILE A 736 10.01 34.22 11.50
C ILE A 736 8.55 34.25 11.05
N THR A 737 7.64 34.06 11.99
CA THR A 737 6.19 34.23 11.81
C THR A 737 5.79 35.62 12.32
N TYR A 738 5.07 36.40 11.51
CA TYR A 738 4.80 37.81 11.79
C TYR A 738 3.46 38.31 11.21
N HIS A 739 3.06 39.49 11.66
CA HIS A 739 1.91 40.27 11.20
C HIS A 739 2.30 41.74 11.03
N THR A 740 1.67 42.47 10.10
CA THR A 740 1.88 43.92 9.95
C THR A 740 0.56 44.66 10.22
N PRO A 741 0.44 45.38 11.36
CA PRO A 741 -0.81 46.03 11.74
C PRO A 741 -1.27 47.14 10.80
N GLN A 742 -0.33 47.78 10.10
CA GLN A 742 -0.62 48.87 9.17
C GLN A 742 -0.11 48.53 7.78
N LYS A 743 -0.88 48.95 6.78
CA LYS A 743 -0.47 48.84 5.37
C LYS A 743 0.73 49.76 5.12
N GLY A 744 1.87 49.17 4.80
CA GLY A 744 3.15 49.87 4.67
C GLY A 744 4.02 49.28 3.57
N GLN A 745 5.23 49.83 3.41
CA GLN A 745 6.25 49.24 2.53
C GLN A 745 6.87 48.02 3.22
N SER A 746 7.50 47.13 2.43
CA SER A 746 8.28 46.04 3.01
C SER A 746 9.36 46.57 3.96
N ALA A 747 9.51 45.97 5.13
CA ALA A 747 10.56 46.32 6.09
C ALA A 747 11.69 45.29 6.07
N THR A 748 12.94 45.74 6.19
CA THR A 748 14.11 44.84 6.24
C THR A 748 14.69 44.81 7.65
N ALA A 749 15.12 43.63 8.11
CA ALA A 749 15.92 43.47 9.33
C ALA A 749 17.20 42.68 9.07
N THR A 750 18.26 43.01 9.81
CA THR A 750 19.44 42.18 9.96
C THR A 750 19.27 41.26 11.17
N ILE A 751 19.75 40.03 11.03
CA ILE A 751 19.64 38.98 12.04
C ILE A 751 21.06 38.63 12.48
N ASP A 752 21.34 38.75 13.78
CA ASP A 752 22.61 38.33 14.36
C ASP A 752 22.34 37.13 15.29
N VAL A 753 23.01 36.01 15.03
CA VAL A 753 22.89 34.77 15.80
C VAL A 753 24.21 34.49 16.51
N GLU A 754 24.20 34.57 17.83
CA GLU A 754 25.34 34.31 18.70
C GLU A 754 25.18 32.94 19.37
N SER A 755 25.92 31.95 18.86
CA SER A 755 25.98 30.59 19.44
C SER A 755 27.30 30.32 20.17
N SER A 756 28.31 31.17 20.00
CA SER A 756 29.64 31.06 20.61
C SER A 756 30.21 32.45 20.88
N PRO A 757 30.97 32.67 21.97
CA PRO A 757 31.48 34.00 22.34
C PRO A 757 32.35 34.69 21.29
N ASP A 758 32.93 33.92 20.36
CA ASP A 758 33.86 34.42 19.35
C ASP A 758 33.25 34.46 17.92
N ARG A 759 31.99 34.05 17.74
CA ARG A 759 31.38 33.91 16.40
C ARG A 759 29.91 34.32 16.38
N ILE A 760 29.63 35.41 15.64
CA ILE A 760 28.29 35.88 15.30
C ILE A 760 28.04 35.54 13.83
N GLU A 761 26.94 34.82 13.57
CA GLU A 761 26.49 34.53 12.21
C GLU A 761 25.38 35.51 11.82
N GLN A 762 25.45 36.04 10.60
CA GLN A 762 24.55 37.11 10.14
C GLN A 762 23.58 36.62 9.05
N GLY A 763 22.35 37.13 9.10
CA GLY A 763 21.31 36.93 8.08
C GLY A 763 20.47 38.17 7.84
N ARG A 764 19.54 38.08 6.90
CA ARG A 764 18.63 39.15 6.50
C ARG A 764 17.20 38.62 6.43
N ALA A 765 16.24 39.41 6.92
CA ALA A 765 14.81 39.15 6.79
C ALA A 765 14.11 40.33 6.08
N THR A 766 13.13 40.03 5.24
CA THR A 766 12.31 41.04 4.56
C THR A 766 10.84 40.77 4.82
N PHE A 767 10.22 41.63 5.62
CA PHE A 767 8.82 41.58 6.04
C PHE A 767 7.95 42.27 5.01
N TYR A 768 7.17 41.50 4.26
CA TYR A 768 6.15 41.96 3.31
C TYR A 768 4.85 42.35 4.03
N ASP A 769 3.96 43.08 3.34
CA ASP A 769 2.64 43.45 3.87
C ASP A 769 1.84 42.18 4.22
N CYS A 770 1.47 42.08 5.48
CA CYS A 770 0.78 40.95 6.11
C CYS A 770 -0.42 41.43 6.93
N GLY A 771 -1.30 42.24 6.32
CA GLY A 771 -2.59 42.64 6.87
C GLY A 771 -3.69 41.58 6.73
N TYR A 772 -3.35 40.29 6.60
CA TYR A 772 -4.31 39.21 6.35
C TYR A 772 -4.91 38.63 7.63
N SER A 773 -6.00 37.87 7.51
CA SER A 773 -6.61 37.09 8.59
C SER A 773 -5.84 35.80 8.94
N PHE A 774 -4.54 35.75 8.62
CA PHE A 774 -3.60 34.70 8.99
C PHE A 774 -2.19 35.31 9.13
N LEU A 775 -1.33 34.70 9.94
CA LEU A 775 0.05 35.16 10.13
C LEU A 775 0.91 34.78 8.93
N CYS A 776 1.84 35.65 8.52
CA CYS A 776 2.79 35.38 7.45
C CYS A 776 4.06 34.74 8.00
N ARG A 777 4.78 33.98 7.16
CA ARG A 777 6.04 33.35 7.54
C ARG A 777 7.11 33.58 6.48
N LEU A 778 8.34 33.84 6.93
CA LEU A 778 9.52 33.94 6.08
C LEU A 778 10.67 33.09 6.62
N ALA A 779 11.61 32.76 5.74
CA ALA A 779 12.91 32.21 6.11
C ALA A 779 13.96 33.32 6.05
N VAL A 780 14.90 33.29 6.99
CA VAL A 780 16.04 34.21 6.97
C VAL A 780 16.97 33.81 5.82
N VAL A 781 17.42 34.78 5.05
CA VAL A 781 18.33 34.59 3.91
C VAL A 781 19.71 35.16 4.20
N ASP A 782 20.73 34.68 3.51
CA ASP A 782 22.07 35.26 3.56
C ASP A 782 22.18 36.52 2.66
N GLN A 783 23.39 37.06 2.51
CA GLN A 783 23.61 38.25 1.68
C GLN A 783 23.43 37.98 0.17
N GLN A 784 23.46 36.71 -0.24
CA GLN A 784 23.34 36.25 -1.62
C GLN A 784 21.89 35.87 -1.98
N GLY A 785 20.98 35.84 -1.00
CA GLY A 785 19.58 35.44 -1.19
C GLY A 785 19.37 33.92 -1.12
N GLU A 786 20.33 33.17 -0.59
CA GLU A 786 20.12 31.76 -0.21
C GLU A 786 19.50 31.68 1.17
N VAL A 787 18.79 30.59 1.47
CA VAL A 787 18.26 30.35 2.82
C VAL A 787 19.43 30.20 3.79
N ALA A 788 19.52 31.10 4.77
CA ALA A 788 20.61 31.12 5.73
C ALA A 788 20.57 29.86 6.60
N THR A 789 21.69 29.14 6.63
CA THR A 789 21.88 27.98 7.52
C THR A 789 22.84 28.37 8.63
N PHE A 790 22.34 28.42 9.85
CA PHE A 790 23.10 28.79 11.05
C PHE A 790 23.68 27.55 11.73
N ASN A 791 24.98 27.53 11.98
CA ASN A 791 25.62 26.39 12.66
C ASN A 791 25.66 26.63 14.18
N LEU A 792 24.72 26.04 14.91
CA LEU A 792 24.56 26.25 16.34
C LEU A 792 25.53 25.34 17.11
N GLU A 793 26.63 25.91 17.63
CA GLU A 793 27.71 25.15 18.30
C GLU A 793 27.47 24.93 19.81
N SER A 794 26.52 25.68 20.39
CA SER A 794 26.16 25.64 21.81
C SER A 794 24.69 25.35 22.00
N ASN A 795 24.33 24.83 23.17
CA ASN A 795 22.94 24.65 23.58
C ASN A 795 22.28 25.99 23.97
N TYR A 796 23.05 27.06 24.17
CA TYR A 796 22.52 28.40 24.41
C TYR A 796 22.82 29.28 23.20
N VAL A 797 21.78 29.88 22.64
CA VAL A 797 21.89 30.76 21.47
C VAL A 797 21.14 32.05 21.77
N ASN A 798 21.76 33.18 21.50
CA ASN A 798 21.10 34.48 21.52
C ASN A 798 20.86 34.93 20.07
N VAL A 799 19.67 35.47 19.81
CA VAL A 799 19.30 36.00 18.51
C VAL A 799 18.89 37.45 18.66
N ALA A 800 19.51 38.34 17.89
CA ALA A 800 19.13 39.74 17.79
C ALA A 800 18.54 40.04 16.41
N ILE A 801 17.31 40.54 16.39
CA ILE A 801 16.62 41.02 15.20
C ILE A 801 16.69 42.55 15.23
N ASN A 802 17.38 43.15 14.26
CA ASN A 802 17.63 44.58 14.18
C ASN A 802 16.99 45.16 12.92
N MET A 803 16.00 46.04 13.05
CA MET A 803 15.34 46.69 11.92
C MET A 803 16.31 47.65 11.21
N VAL A 804 16.44 47.52 9.89
CA VAL A 804 17.23 48.41 9.03
C VAL A 804 16.45 49.69 8.71
N ASP A 805 15.15 49.53 8.48
CA ASP A 805 14.21 50.59 8.11
C ASP A 805 13.03 50.61 9.08
N ASP A 806 12.56 51.80 9.51
CA ASP A 806 11.51 52.01 10.51
C ASP A 806 10.16 52.48 9.92
N TYR A 807 9.93 52.21 8.63
CA TYR A 807 8.76 52.70 7.90
C TYR A 807 7.45 51.98 8.24
N SER A 808 7.53 50.73 8.69
CA SER A 808 6.37 49.85 8.91
C SER A 808 6.50 49.12 10.25
N ASP A 809 5.41 49.05 10.99
CA ASP A 809 5.34 48.28 12.22
C ASP A 809 5.18 46.78 11.91
N VAL A 810 6.00 45.94 12.54
CA VAL A 810 6.04 44.48 12.37
C VAL A 810 5.84 43.82 13.73
N ALA A 811 4.76 43.06 13.88
CA ALA A 811 4.49 42.26 15.05
C ALA A 811 5.04 40.84 14.85
N ILE A 812 6.05 40.45 15.64
CA ILE A 812 6.68 39.12 15.62
C ILE A 812 5.94 38.18 16.57
N ASP A 813 5.34 37.13 16.02
CA ASP A 813 4.60 36.11 16.78
C ASP A 813 5.54 35.06 17.37
N GLU A 814 6.30 34.40 16.50
CA GLU A 814 7.24 33.36 16.87
C GLU A 814 8.42 33.31 15.91
N VAL A 815 9.54 32.86 16.44
CA VAL A 815 10.79 32.64 15.71
C VAL A 815 11.19 31.20 15.95
N ALA A 816 11.53 30.49 14.87
CA ALA A 816 11.76 29.05 14.90
C ALA A 816 13.10 28.68 14.26
N PHE A 817 13.85 27.79 14.91
CA PHE A 817 14.99 27.09 14.32
C PHE A 817 14.56 25.68 13.92
N VAL A 818 14.61 25.38 12.63
CA VAL A 818 14.35 24.04 12.09
C VAL A 818 15.67 23.39 11.68
N PRO A 819 15.97 22.15 12.10
CA PRO A 819 17.14 21.43 11.64
C PRO A 819 17.25 21.44 10.11
N ALA A 820 18.43 21.73 9.55
CA ALA A 820 18.59 21.97 8.11
C ALA A 820 18.22 20.75 7.23
N ASN A 821 18.28 19.53 7.79
CA ASN A 821 17.84 18.30 7.14
C ASN A 821 16.31 18.11 7.12
N LEU A 822 15.56 18.87 7.93
CA LEU A 822 14.10 18.88 8.00
C LEU A 822 13.47 20.10 7.31
N TRP A 823 14.29 21.05 6.85
CA TRP A 823 13.85 22.24 6.14
C TRP A 823 13.17 21.89 4.81
N HIS A 824 12.03 22.54 4.55
CA HIS A 824 11.29 22.43 3.30
C HIS A 824 10.63 23.77 2.95
N MET A 825 10.54 24.10 1.66
CA MET A 825 9.99 25.38 1.18
C MET A 825 8.52 25.60 1.56
N ASP A 826 7.73 24.54 1.72
CA ASP A 826 6.33 24.66 2.12
C ASP A 826 6.12 25.38 3.45
N TYR A 827 7.14 25.41 4.33
CA TYR A 827 7.02 26.18 5.57
C TYR A 827 6.77 27.66 5.32
N ILE A 828 7.22 28.22 4.20
CA ILE A 828 7.10 29.64 3.85
C ILE A 828 6.16 29.89 2.67
N VAL A 829 5.43 28.87 2.20
CA VAL A 829 4.40 29.00 1.16
C VAL A 829 3.03 28.67 1.75
N PRO A 830 2.12 29.65 1.88
CA PRO A 830 0.79 29.39 2.43
C PRO A 830 -0.06 28.58 1.45
N LYS A 831 -0.91 27.69 1.98
CA LYS A 831 -1.90 26.92 1.20
C LYS A 831 -3.32 27.26 1.66
N THR A 832 -4.27 27.23 0.72
CA THR A 832 -5.67 27.57 0.99
C THR A 832 -6.28 26.57 1.97
N LEU A 833 -6.81 27.09 3.07
CA LEU A 833 -7.56 26.36 4.09
C LEU A 833 -9.03 26.22 3.68
N CYS A 834 -9.66 27.31 3.27
CA CYS A 834 -11.07 27.32 2.85
C CYS A 834 -11.43 28.62 2.13
N ILE A 835 -12.59 28.62 1.46
CA ILE A 835 -13.29 29.85 1.14
C ILE A 835 -14.02 30.29 2.41
N ARG A 836 -13.79 31.51 2.88
CA ARG A 836 -14.46 32.10 4.04
C ARG A 836 -15.59 33.02 3.57
N LYS A 837 -16.80 32.79 4.09
CA LYS A 837 -18.00 33.59 3.84
C LYS A 837 -18.71 33.87 5.15
N ASP A 838 -19.06 35.12 5.42
CA ASP A 838 -19.72 35.55 6.66
C ASP A 838 -18.99 35.08 7.95
N GLY A 839 -17.65 35.02 7.90
CA GLY A 839 -16.81 34.57 9.01
C GLY A 839 -16.69 33.05 9.18
N GLN A 840 -17.31 32.24 8.32
CA GLN A 840 -17.24 30.77 8.38
C GLN A 840 -16.61 30.17 7.11
N CYS A 841 -15.92 29.04 7.25
CA CYS A 841 -15.43 28.27 6.11
C CYS A 841 -16.59 27.56 5.41
N ILE A 842 -16.64 27.65 4.09
CA ILE A 842 -17.55 26.87 3.25
C ILE A 842 -16.78 25.79 2.50
N GLU A 843 -17.43 24.65 2.30
CA GLU A 843 -16.85 23.54 1.55
C GLU A 843 -16.89 23.83 0.04
N SER A 844 -15.84 23.39 -0.66
CA SER A 844 -15.70 23.52 -2.10
C SER A 844 -15.81 22.15 -2.76
N GLU A 845 -16.58 22.07 -3.84
CA GLU A 845 -16.73 20.84 -4.62
C GLU A 845 -15.66 20.74 -5.70
N TYR A 846 -15.47 19.55 -6.27
CA TYR A 846 -14.59 19.34 -7.42
C TYR A 846 -15.40 18.91 -8.64
N LEU A 847 -14.87 19.17 -9.84
CA LEU A 847 -15.52 18.77 -11.08
C LEU A 847 -15.82 17.25 -11.05
N PRO A 848 -17.10 16.84 -11.19
CA PRO A 848 -17.45 15.43 -11.33
C PRO A 848 -17.04 14.95 -12.72
N VAL A 849 -16.49 13.75 -12.80
CA VAL A 849 -16.06 13.13 -14.06
C VAL A 849 -16.96 11.91 -14.33
N PRO A 850 -17.98 12.03 -15.21
CA PRO A 850 -19.01 11.00 -15.37
C PRO A 850 -18.49 9.63 -15.81
N GLU A 851 -17.46 9.56 -16.67
CA GLU A 851 -16.87 8.28 -17.12
C GLU A 851 -15.79 7.74 -16.16
N SER A 852 -15.60 8.38 -15.00
CA SER A 852 -14.62 7.93 -14.01
C SER A 852 -15.16 6.79 -13.14
N THR A 853 -14.26 5.91 -12.71
CA THR A 853 -14.55 4.94 -11.65
C THR A 853 -14.09 5.53 -10.32
N LYS A 854 -15.04 5.88 -9.44
CA LYS A 854 -14.76 6.32 -8.07
C LYS A 854 -14.71 5.12 -7.13
N ILE A 855 -13.64 5.01 -6.35
CA ILE A 855 -13.45 3.97 -5.35
C ILE A 855 -13.10 4.64 -4.03
N GLU A 856 -13.95 4.43 -3.02
CA GLU A 856 -13.75 4.97 -1.68
C GLU A 856 -12.73 4.11 -0.91
N PHE A 857 -11.83 4.74 -0.15
CA PHE A 857 -10.71 4.01 0.48
C PHE A 857 -11.18 3.06 1.60
N GLU A 858 -12.32 3.34 2.24
CA GLU A 858 -12.89 2.55 3.33
C GLU A 858 -13.64 1.29 2.87
N SER A 859 -13.70 1.02 1.57
CA SER A 859 -14.45 -0.10 1.01
C SER A 859 -13.75 -1.45 1.18
N GLY A 860 -14.53 -2.53 1.26
CA GLY A 860 -14.03 -3.90 1.26
C GLY A 860 -13.19 -4.28 2.49
N TYR A 861 -11.92 -4.61 2.28
CA TYR A 861 -11.02 -5.08 3.34
C TYR A 861 -10.54 -3.97 4.28
N ASN A 862 -10.63 -2.69 3.89
CA ASN A 862 -10.04 -1.57 4.64
C ASN A 862 -10.97 -0.94 5.70
N GLU A 863 -12.14 -1.54 5.96
CA GLU A 863 -13.09 -1.01 6.94
C GLU A 863 -12.50 -0.83 8.35
N TYR A 864 -11.50 -1.64 8.72
CA TYR A 864 -10.83 -1.54 10.01
C TYR A 864 -9.89 -0.33 10.12
N GLN A 865 -9.50 0.29 9.00
CA GLN A 865 -8.60 1.45 8.93
C GLN A 865 -9.35 2.79 8.91
N LYS A 866 -10.68 2.78 9.03
CA LYS A 866 -11.52 3.98 9.12
C LYS A 866 -11.00 4.92 10.21
N ALA A 867 -10.80 6.18 9.85
CA ALA A 867 -10.30 7.20 10.75
C ALA A 867 -11.31 7.46 11.87
N SER A 868 -10.90 7.24 13.12
CA SER A 868 -11.71 7.60 14.29
C SER A 868 -11.72 9.10 14.57
N VAL A 869 -10.74 9.83 14.03
CA VAL A 869 -10.57 11.28 14.19
C VAL A 869 -10.31 11.88 12.82
N LEU A 870 -11.19 12.79 12.40
CA LEU A 870 -11.06 13.54 11.16
C LEU A 870 -10.06 14.70 11.31
N PRO A 871 -9.47 15.19 10.21
CA PRO A 871 -8.65 16.40 10.22
C PRO A 871 -9.43 17.60 10.80
N ASN A 872 -8.72 18.46 11.54
CA ASN A 872 -9.33 19.66 12.14
C ASN A 872 -9.91 20.58 11.06
N GLY A 873 -11.17 20.98 11.22
CA GLY A 873 -11.88 21.89 10.31
C GLY A 873 -12.77 21.21 9.28
N VAL A 874 -12.70 19.87 9.15
CA VAL A 874 -13.66 19.10 8.34
C VAL A 874 -15.00 19.05 9.06
N THR A 875 -16.03 19.63 8.44
CA THR A 875 -17.38 19.76 9.01
C THR A 875 -18.39 18.75 8.49
N ASP A 876 -18.12 18.18 7.31
CA ASP A 876 -18.92 17.10 6.75
C ASP A 876 -18.94 15.89 7.70
N THR A 877 -20.12 15.56 8.22
CA THR A 877 -20.32 14.42 9.12
C THR A 877 -20.48 13.10 8.39
N ASP A 878 -20.76 13.13 7.09
CA ASP A 878 -21.00 11.94 6.27
C ASP A 878 -19.70 11.44 5.62
N ILE A 879 -18.63 12.23 5.66
CA ILE A 879 -17.33 11.84 5.11
C ILE A 879 -16.69 10.72 5.93
N VAL A 880 -16.26 9.66 5.24
CA VAL A 880 -15.48 8.57 5.82
C VAL A 880 -14.09 8.62 5.18
N LEU A 881 -13.06 8.67 6.01
CA LEU A 881 -11.66 8.73 5.58
C LEU A 881 -10.90 7.54 6.13
N VAL A 882 -9.87 7.11 5.43
CA VAL A 882 -8.84 6.19 5.96
C VAL A 882 -7.62 6.99 6.38
N ASN A 883 -7.13 6.76 7.60
CA ASN A 883 -5.94 7.45 8.12
C ASN A 883 -4.74 6.50 8.11
N LEU A 884 -3.75 6.81 7.28
CA LEU A 884 -2.48 6.09 7.27
C LEU A 884 -1.53 6.71 8.30
N LYS A 885 -1.02 5.84 9.18
CA LYS A 885 -0.10 6.21 10.29
C LYS A 885 1.15 5.33 10.25
N GLU A 886 2.08 5.56 11.16
CA GLU A 886 3.37 4.85 11.18
C GLU A 886 3.25 3.31 11.28
N LEU A 887 2.35 2.81 12.13
CA LEU A 887 2.12 1.36 12.33
C LEU A 887 1.16 0.75 11.30
N ASP A 888 0.44 1.58 10.55
CA ASP A 888 -0.56 1.18 9.56
C ASP A 888 -0.42 2.10 8.33
N ASN A 889 0.72 1.95 7.65
CA ASN A 889 1.18 2.88 6.61
C ASN A 889 0.90 2.39 5.18
N VAL A 890 0.10 1.34 5.03
CA VAL A 890 -0.20 0.70 3.75
C VAL A 890 -1.72 0.56 3.59
N ILE A 891 -2.20 0.81 2.37
CA ILE A 891 -3.57 0.51 1.97
C ILE A 891 -3.61 -0.17 0.62
N ASP A 892 -4.50 -1.14 0.49
CA ASP A 892 -4.76 -1.90 -0.73
C ASP A 892 -6.17 -1.61 -1.22
N LEU A 893 -6.30 -1.14 -2.45
CA LEU A 893 -7.58 -0.96 -3.13
C LEU A 893 -7.71 -1.89 -4.31
N GLN A 894 -8.94 -2.31 -4.59
CA GLN A 894 -9.28 -3.05 -5.79
C GLN A 894 -10.34 -2.25 -6.55
N GLY A 895 -10.16 -2.15 -7.86
CA GLY A 895 -11.02 -1.36 -8.72
C GLY A 895 -11.23 -2.03 -10.07
N THR A 896 -12.31 -1.64 -10.74
CA THR A 896 -12.63 -2.13 -12.08
C THR A 896 -12.97 -0.97 -13.00
N VAL A 897 -12.37 -0.91 -14.18
CA VAL A 897 -12.70 0.09 -15.20
C VAL A 897 -13.70 -0.48 -16.22
N SER A 898 -14.48 0.40 -16.84
CA SER A 898 -15.53 0.03 -17.80
C SER A 898 -14.99 -0.47 -19.15
N THR A 899 -13.82 0.03 -19.58
CA THR A 899 -13.18 -0.34 -20.85
C THR A 899 -11.65 -0.43 -20.70
N PRO A 900 -10.98 -1.38 -21.38
CA PRO A 900 -9.52 -1.41 -21.44
C PRO A 900 -8.93 -0.14 -22.09
N GLY A 901 -7.86 0.43 -21.52
CA GLY A 901 -7.21 1.63 -22.06
C GLY A 901 -6.19 2.27 -21.13
N LEU A 902 -5.79 3.50 -21.46
CA LEU A 902 -4.90 4.33 -20.64
C LEU A 902 -5.69 5.16 -19.63
N TYR A 903 -5.38 5.01 -18.35
CA TYR A 903 -6.07 5.67 -17.23
C TYR A 903 -5.10 6.49 -16.36
N ALA A 904 -5.58 7.62 -15.86
CA ALA A 904 -4.93 8.41 -14.81
C ALA A 904 -5.64 8.18 -13.47
N PHE A 905 -4.86 8.09 -12.39
CA PHE A 905 -5.38 7.90 -11.04
C PHE A 905 -5.26 9.18 -10.24
N ILE A 906 -6.40 9.74 -9.83
CA ILE A 906 -6.47 10.94 -8.98
C ILE A 906 -6.87 10.53 -7.57
N VAL A 907 -6.06 10.89 -6.59
CA VAL A 907 -6.30 10.61 -5.17
C VAL A 907 -6.80 11.88 -4.48
N HIS A 908 -7.93 11.78 -3.78
CA HIS A 908 -8.42 12.81 -2.87
C HIS A 908 -7.90 12.54 -1.45
N TYR A 909 -7.31 13.56 -0.83
CA TYR A 909 -6.61 13.42 0.44
C TYR A 909 -6.63 14.69 1.29
N TYR A 910 -6.35 14.53 2.57
CA TYR A 910 -6.10 15.61 3.53
C TYR A 910 -4.76 15.39 4.20
N GLN A 911 -3.98 16.47 4.32
CA GLN A 911 -2.64 16.41 4.90
C GLN A 911 -2.32 17.76 5.57
N PRO A 912 -2.86 18.03 6.76
CA PRO A 912 -2.70 19.31 7.44
C PRO A 912 -1.45 19.40 8.33
N ASP A 913 -0.59 18.37 8.35
CA ASP A 913 0.44 18.24 9.39
C ASP A 913 1.89 18.34 8.90
N HIS A 914 2.17 18.10 7.61
CA HIS A 914 3.53 17.95 7.11
C HIS A 914 3.82 18.86 5.90
N PRO A 915 5.07 19.24 5.65
CA PRO A 915 5.50 19.59 4.31
C PRO A 915 5.29 18.43 3.33
N THR A 916 5.30 18.74 2.04
CA THR A 916 5.13 17.78 0.94
C THR A 916 6.01 16.55 1.14
N PHE A 917 5.42 15.36 0.96
CA PHE A 917 6.16 14.10 0.94
C PHE A 917 5.59 13.17 -0.15
N GLU A 918 6.35 12.14 -0.50
CA GLU A 918 5.94 11.16 -1.53
C GLU A 918 5.55 9.82 -0.90
N ALA A 919 4.40 9.30 -1.29
CA ALA A 919 4.02 7.91 -1.04
C ALA A 919 4.38 7.03 -2.23
N LYS A 920 4.77 5.77 -1.95
CA LYS A 920 5.03 4.77 -3.00
C LYS A 920 3.71 4.14 -3.42
N VAL A 921 3.52 3.96 -4.72
CA VAL A 921 2.34 3.34 -5.29
C VAL A 921 2.74 2.16 -6.16
N ILE A 922 2.03 1.05 -6.02
CA ILE A 922 2.15 -0.10 -6.92
C ILE A 922 0.78 -0.34 -7.54
N ILE A 923 0.70 -0.32 -8.87
CA ILE A 923 -0.51 -0.61 -9.63
C ILE A 923 -0.35 -1.99 -10.27
N GLN A 924 -1.32 -2.87 -10.09
CA GLN A 924 -1.32 -4.22 -10.63
C GLN A 924 -2.60 -4.50 -11.42
N ASP A 925 -2.47 -4.87 -12.69
CA ASP A 925 -3.59 -5.31 -13.57
C ASP A 925 -3.17 -6.54 -14.40
N GLY A 926 -2.28 -7.36 -13.80
CA GLY A 926 -1.58 -8.46 -14.48
C GLY A 926 -0.11 -8.16 -14.77
N GLU A 927 0.22 -6.89 -14.96
CA GLU A 927 1.58 -6.33 -14.93
C GLU A 927 1.79 -5.44 -13.70
N TYR A 928 3.05 -5.23 -13.30
CA TYR A 928 3.41 -4.39 -12.16
C TYR A 928 3.94 -3.04 -12.62
N HIS A 929 3.29 -1.96 -12.19
CA HIS A 929 3.76 -0.60 -12.43
C HIS A 929 4.19 0.06 -11.12
N GLU A 930 5.46 0.48 -11.04
CA GLU A 930 5.96 1.30 -9.93
C GLU A 930 5.65 2.77 -10.18
N ALA A 931 5.03 3.39 -9.19
CA ALA A 931 4.59 4.77 -9.25
C ALA A 931 4.83 5.50 -7.92
N THR A 932 4.73 6.82 -7.95
CA THR A 932 4.81 7.71 -6.80
C THR A 932 3.57 8.59 -6.74
N LEU A 933 3.17 8.93 -5.51
CA LEU A 933 2.06 9.82 -5.22
C LEU A 933 2.60 11.02 -4.42
N PRO A 934 2.76 12.19 -5.04
CA PRO A 934 3.12 13.40 -4.32
C PRO A 934 1.94 13.83 -3.46
N LEU A 935 2.18 14.00 -2.16
CA LEU A 935 1.21 14.50 -1.20
C LEU A 935 1.69 15.87 -0.68
N PRO A 936 1.34 16.96 -1.38
CA PRO A 936 1.57 18.31 -0.88
C PRO A 936 0.81 18.63 0.40
N PHE A 937 1.32 19.61 1.16
CA PHE A 937 0.59 20.18 2.30
C PHE A 937 -0.82 20.61 1.89
N CYS A 938 -1.81 19.97 2.50
CA CYS A 938 -3.22 20.17 2.20
C CYS A 938 -3.99 20.46 3.51
N PRO A 939 -4.06 21.73 3.93
CA PRO A 939 -4.86 22.15 5.08
C PRO A 939 -6.34 22.29 4.73
N SER A 940 -6.72 22.16 3.45
CA SER A 940 -8.07 22.38 2.94
C SER A 940 -9.12 21.60 3.73
N VAL A 941 -10.18 22.29 4.18
CA VAL A 941 -11.33 21.64 4.84
C VAL A 941 -12.14 20.74 3.90
N SER A 942 -11.98 20.90 2.58
CA SER A 942 -12.60 20.06 1.55
C SER A 942 -11.62 19.04 0.93
N GLY A 943 -10.39 18.97 1.43
CA GLY A 943 -9.33 18.11 0.92
C GLY A 943 -8.77 18.60 -0.41
N CYS A 944 -7.74 17.91 -0.89
CA CYS A 944 -7.01 18.20 -2.13
C CYS A 944 -7.05 16.99 -3.06
N ARG A 945 -6.89 17.22 -4.36
CA ARG A 945 -6.71 16.16 -5.35
C ARG A 945 -5.29 16.21 -5.91
N THR A 946 -4.65 15.06 -6.03
CA THR A 946 -3.33 14.89 -6.64
C THR A 946 -3.32 13.67 -7.56
N VAL A 947 -2.39 13.60 -8.51
CA VAL A 947 -2.32 12.54 -9.52
C VAL A 947 -1.13 11.61 -9.26
N VAL A 948 -1.30 10.32 -9.56
CA VAL A 948 -0.23 9.33 -9.48
C VAL A 948 0.72 9.48 -10.68
N HIS A 949 2.03 9.42 -10.44
CA HIS A 949 3.09 9.54 -11.45
C HIS A 949 3.90 8.25 -11.57
N ALA A 950 4.27 7.86 -12.79
CA ALA A 950 5.22 6.78 -13.02
C ALA A 950 6.60 7.16 -12.48
N LYS A 951 7.26 6.24 -11.77
CA LYS A 951 8.50 6.51 -11.02
C LYS A 951 9.66 7.00 -11.90
N ASP A 952 9.81 6.45 -13.10
CA ASP A 952 10.96 6.72 -13.97
C ASP A 952 10.68 7.76 -15.07
N THR A 953 9.43 7.92 -15.51
CA THR A 953 9.06 8.77 -16.65
C THR A 953 8.21 9.99 -16.26
N GLN A 954 7.72 10.07 -15.01
CA GLN A 954 6.72 11.03 -14.53
C GLN A 954 5.40 11.06 -15.34
N GLU A 955 5.15 10.08 -16.20
CA GLU A 955 3.90 9.93 -16.91
C GLU A 955 2.73 9.70 -15.93
N THR A 956 1.56 10.25 -16.25
CA THR A 956 0.36 10.17 -15.41
C THR A 956 -0.63 9.10 -15.87
N ALA A 957 -0.37 8.47 -17.01
CA ALA A 957 -1.26 7.51 -17.65
C ALA A 957 -0.69 6.08 -17.58
N PHE A 958 -1.52 5.14 -17.16
CA PHE A 958 -1.19 3.72 -16.97
C PHE A 958 -2.11 2.86 -17.83
N GLN A 959 -1.57 1.82 -18.45
CA GLN A 959 -2.36 0.88 -19.23
C GLN A 959 -3.11 -0.06 -18.29
N ILE A 960 -4.45 -0.12 -18.42
CA ILE A 960 -5.34 -0.95 -17.60
C ILE A 960 -6.27 -1.74 -18.53
N GLU A 961 -6.35 -3.05 -18.34
CA GLU A 961 -7.22 -3.98 -19.04
C GLU A 961 -8.63 -3.94 -18.47
N GLN A 962 -8.81 -4.28 -17.18
CA GLN A 962 -10.15 -4.26 -16.59
C GLN A 962 -10.14 -4.16 -15.07
N ASN A 963 -9.39 -5.02 -14.38
CA ASN A 963 -9.39 -5.10 -12.93
C ASN A 963 -8.01 -4.75 -12.41
N PHE A 964 -7.91 -3.72 -11.59
CA PHE A 964 -6.64 -3.30 -11.03
C PHE A 964 -6.64 -3.39 -9.51
N GLN A 965 -5.44 -3.56 -8.95
CA GLN A 965 -5.15 -3.37 -7.54
C GLN A 965 -4.17 -2.21 -7.38
N LEU A 966 -4.41 -1.39 -6.38
CA LEU A 966 -3.61 -0.20 -6.10
C LEU A 966 -3.15 -0.26 -4.64
N ASN A 967 -1.84 -0.41 -4.44
CA ASN A 967 -1.20 -0.42 -3.13
C ASN A 967 -0.53 0.93 -2.90
N ILE A 968 -0.92 1.67 -1.86
CA ILE A 968 -0.27 2.92 -1.47
C ILE A 968 0.45 2.70 -0.15
N ARG A 969 1.72 3.07 -0.10
CA ARG A 969 2.56 3.00 1.09
C ARG A 969 3.20 4.36 1.39
N GLN A 970 2.83 4.95 2.52
CA GLN A 970 3.44 6.20 2.97
C GLN A 970 4.76 5.94 3.75
N PRO A 971 5.67 6.94 3.82
CA PRO A 971 6.89 6.86 4.63
C PRO A 971 6.60 6.72 6.14
N ALA A 972 7.56 6.15 6.89
CA ALA A 972 7.51 6.17 8.35
C ALA A 972 7.55 7.62 8.87
N ASN A 973 6.84 7.91 9.96
CA ASN A 973 6.70 9.24 10.59
C ASN A 973 5.84 10.28 9.83
N LYS A 974 5.08 9.86 8.81
CA LYS A 974 4.12 10.72 8.11
C LYS A 974 2.68 10.30 8.38
N THR A 975 1.76 11.23 8.17
CA THR A 975 0.32 11.03 8.35
C THR A 975 -0.45 11.63 7.18
N VAL A 976 -1.44 10.90 6.67
CA VAL A 976 -2.35 11.36 5.62
C VAL A 976 -3.72 10.71 5.80
N TRP A 977 -4.77 11.47 5.48
CA TRP A 977 -6.12 10.93 5.39
C TRP A 977 -6.50 10.84 3.91
N LEU A 978 -7.00 9.67 3.50
CA LEU A 978 -7.39 9.38 2.12
C LEU A 978 -8.91 9.24 2.06
N GLY A 979 -9.54 9.91 1.09
CA GLY A 979 -10.98 9.86 0.86
C GLY A 979 -11.35 8.86 -0.22
N TYR A 980 -11.00 9.17 -1.48
CA TYR A 980 -11.25 8.30 -2.63
C TYR A 980 -10.17 8.38 -3.69
N VAL A 981 -10.16 7.39 -4.59
CA VAL A 981 -9.42 7.42 -5.85
C VAL A 981 -10.39 7.46 -7.03
N LEU A 982 -10.07 8.27 -8.04
CA LEU A 982 -10.74 8.29 -9.34
C LEU A 982 -9.82 7.67 -10.37
N ALA A 983 -10.27 6.61 -11.04
CA ALA A 983 -9.65 6.12 -12.27
C ALA A 983 -10.36 6.79 -13.45
N ILE A 984 -9.64 7.65 -14.17
CA ILE A 984 -10.18 8.49 -15.25
C ILE A 984 -9.49 8.12 -16.57
N PRO A 985 -10.23 7.91 -17.68
CA PRO A 985 -9.61 7.73 -18.99
C PRO A 985 -8.67 8.91 -19.30
N SER A 986 -7.43 8.63 -19.72
CA SER A 986 -6.38 9.65 -19.96
C SER A 986 -6.81 10.78 -20.91
N LYS A 987 -7.77 10.52 -21.82
CA LYS A 987 -8.32 11.52 -22.75
C LYS A 987 -9.24 12.55 -22.10
N GLU A 988 -9.83 12.21 -20.95
CA GLU A 988 -10.68 13.11 -20.16
C GLU A 988 -9.91 13.80 -19.02
N PHE A 989 -8.68 13.38 -18.78
CA PHE A 989 -7.84 13.99 -17.76
C PHE A 989 -7.41 15.41 -18.20
N HIS A 990 -7.78 16.39 -17.37
CA HIS A 990 -7.35 17.77 -17.48
C HIS A 990 -7.01 18.28 -16.08
N GLU A 991 -6.05 19.20 -15.95
CA GLU A 991 -5.61 19.72 -14.65
C GLU A 991 -6.72 20.39 -13.84
N LYS A 992 -7.76 20.93 -14.49
CA LYS A 992 -8.95 21.50 -13.83
C LYS A 992 -9.70 20.52 -12.93
N VAL A 993 -9.51 19.20 -13.11
CA VAL A 993 -10.11 18.16 -12.24
C VAL A 993 -9.43 18.10 -10.87
N LEU A 994 -8.21 18.64 -10.76
CA LEU A 994 -7.42 18.72 -9.53
C LEU A 994 -7.70 19.99 -8.71
N THR A 995 -8.40 20.97 -9.29
CA THR A 995 -8.75 22.23 -8.64
C THR A 995 -10.22 22.25 -8.21
N PRO A 996 -10.56 22.88 -7.05
CA PRO A 996 -11.95 23.08 -6.65
C PRO A 996 -12.75 23.90 -7.67
N LEU A 997 -14.05 23.65 -7.74
CA LEU A 997 -15.00 24.40 -8.55
C LEU A 997 -15.19 25.82 -7.99
N PRO A 998 -15.46 26.80 -8.86
CA PRO A 998 -15.84 28.14 -8.42
C PRO A 998 -17.15 28.11 -7.60
N LEU A 999 -17.38 29.14 -6.80
CA LEU A 999 -18.58 29.26 -5.98
C LEU A 999 -19.82 29.48 -6.88
N ASP A 1000 -20.80 28.58 -6.78
CA ASP A 1000 -22.07 28.72 -7.49
C ASP A 1000 -22.93 29.85 -6.88
N LYS A 1001 -23.28 30.83 -7.71
CA LYS A 1001 -24.20 31.93 -7.36
C LYS A 1001 -25.58 31.76 -7.98
N ALA A 1002 -25.82 30.75 -8.81
CA ALA A 1002 -27.11 30.49 -9.43
C ALA A 1002 -28.20 30.28 -8.36
N GLY A 1003 -27.93 29.47 -7.33
CA GLY A 1003 -28.86 29.26 -6.22
C GLY A 1003 -29.26 30.56 -5.49
N LYS A 1004 -28.28 31.44 -5.20
CA LYS A 1004 -28.53 32.78 -4.61
C LYS A 1004 -29.38 33.63 -5.54
N PHE A 1005 -29.05 33.65 -6.83
CA PHE A 1005 -29.79 34.39 -7.86
C PHE A 1005 -31.25 33.94 -7.96
N LEU A 1006 -31.52 32.63 -8.03
CA LEU A 1006 -32.88 32.11 -8.11
C LEU A 1006 -33.70 32.45 -6.85
N LYS A 1007 -33.05 32.41 -5.68
CA LYS A 1007 -33.68 32.75 -4.41
C LYS A 1007 -33.95 34.25 -4.25
N GLU A 1008 -33.04 35.12 -4.67
CA GLU A 1008 -33.14 36.57 -4.42
C GLU A 1008 -33.79 37.32 -5.58
N CYS A 1009 -33.35 37.03 -6.81
CA CYS A 1009 -33.75 37.72 -8.03
C CYS A 1009 -34.94 37.03 -8.75
N GLY A 1010 -35.19 35.73 -8.47
CA GLY A 1010 -36.26 34.96 -9.11
C GLY A 1010 -37.65 35.07 -8.47
N LYS A 1011 -37.80 35.65 -7.26
CA LYS A 1011 -39.04 35.62 -6.44
C LYS A 1011 -40.29 36.16 -7.17
N ASN A 1012 -40.14 37.16 -8.04
CA ASN A 1012 -41.25 37.81 -8.75
C ASN A 1012 -41.33 37.36 -10.21
N SER A 1013 -41.19 36.06 -10.48
CA SER A 1013 -41.11 35.51 -11.84
C SER A 1013 -40.01 36.18 -12.67
N PHE A 1014 -38.86 36.47 -12.03
CA PHE A 1014 -37.69 37.14 -12.64
C PHE A 1014 -37.90 38.60 -13.08
N LEU A 1015 -39.01 39.24 -12.71
CA LEU A 1015 -39.18 40.67 -12.87
C LEU A 1015 -38.28 41.41 -11.88
N LEU A 1016 -37.36 42.23 -12.41
CA LEU A 1016 -36.46 43.09 -11.64
C LEU A 1016 -36.98 44.54 -11.64
N ASP A 1017 -36.80 45.24 -10.52
CA ASP A 1017 -37.11 46.67 -10.39
C ASP A 1017 -36.14 47.50 -11.25
N PRO A 1018 -36.61 48.53 -11.99
CA PRO A 1018 -35.72 49.42 -12.73
C PRO A 1018 -34.62 50.08 -11.88
N GLU A 1019 -34.89 50.34 -10.59
CA GLU A 1019 -33.93 50.93 -9.65
C GLU A 1019 -33.06 49.87 -8.93
N VAL A 1020 -33.12 48.60 -9.35
CA VAL A 1020 -32.36 47.52 -8.72
C VAL A 1020 -30.86 47.79 -8.80
N ALA A 1021 -30.18 47.66 -7.66
CA ALA A 1021 -28.73 47.82 -7.54
C ALA A 1021 -28.09 46.57 -6.92
N GLY A 1022 -26.77 46.45 -7.05
CA GLY A 1022 -25.99 45.33 -6.51
C GLY A 1022 -26.22 44.02 -7.25
N PHE A 1023 -26.19 42.91 -6.51
CA PHE A 1023 -26.07 41.55 -7.05
C PHE A 1023 -27.06 41.19 -8.18
N CYS A 1024 -28.36 41.51 -8.04
CA CYS A 1024 -29.33 41.16 -9.08
C CYS A 1024 -29.12 41.93 -10.40
N ARG A 1025 -28.63 43.18 -10.32
CA ARG A 1025 -28.30 44.00 -11.51
C ARG A 1025 -27.07 43.44 -12.22
N GLU A 1026 -26.02 43.14 -11.46
CA GLU A 1026 -24.78 42.54 -11.97
C GLU A 1026 -25.03 41.15 -12.59
N ALA A 1027 -25.84 40.33 -11.93
CA ALA A 1027 -26.24 39.03 -12.47
C ALA A 1027 -27.04 39.16 -13.78
N ALA A 1028 -27.98 40.11 -13.86
CA ALA A 1028 -28.70 40.39 -15.09
C ALA A 1028 -27.77 40.89 -16.20
N PHE A 1029 -26.80 41.74 -15.88
CA PHE A 1029 -25.77 42.20 -16.81
C PHE A 1029 -24.99 41.01 -17.39
N ALA A 1030 -24.43 40.13 -16.55
CA ALA A 1030 -23.64 39.00 -17.01
C ALA A 1030 -24.47 38.03 -17.88
N LEU A 1031 -25.65 37.63 -17.41
CA LEU A 1031 -26.52 36.67 -18.12
C LEU A 1031 -26.98 37.21 -19.48
N THR A 1032 -27.42 38.46 -19.53
CA THR A 1032 -27.92 39.07 -20.77
C THR A 1032 -26.78 39.43 -21.73
N SER A 1033 -25.63 39.85 -21.22
CA SER A 1033 -24.44 40.13 -22.05
C SER A 1033 -23.91 38.86 -22.70
N GLU A 1034 -23.84 37.74 -21.97
CA GLU A 1034 -23.47 36.45 -22.54
C GLU A 1034 -24.47 35.99 -23.59
N TYR A 1035 -25.77 36.04 -23.25
CA TYR A 1035 -26.83 35.62 -24.16
C TYR A 1035 -26.87 36.46 -25.44
N ASN A 1036 -26.56 37.75 -25.39
CA ASN A 1036 -26.57 38.62 -26.58
C ASN A 1036 -25.20 38.75 -27.26
N ASN A 1037 -24.15 38.14 -26.69
CA ASN A 1037 -22.76 38.35 -27.10
C ASN A 1037 -22.38 39.84 -27.11
N GLY A 1038 -22.65 40.52 -25.99
CA GLY A 1038 -22.39 41.93 -25.77
C GLY A 1038 -23.64 42.76 -25.45
N ALA A 1039 -23.46 44.08 -25.37
CA ALA A 1039 -24.55 45.03 -25.13
C ALA A 1039 -25.36 45.32 -26.41
N LEU A 1040 -26.63 45.72 -26.23
CA LEU A 1040 -27.55 46.05 -27.31
C LEU A 1040 -27.59 47.58 -27.56
N PRO A 1041 -27.80 48.04 -28.80
CA PRO A 1041 -27.93 49.47 -29.09
C PRO A 1041 -29.27 50.02 -28.61
N CYS A 1042 -29.30 51.25 -28.09
CA CYS A 1042 -30.52 51.89 -27.56
C CYS A 1042 -31.66 52.00 -28.59
N GLN A 1043 -31.33 52.39 -29.82
CA GLN A 1043 -32.28 52.63 -30.92
C GLN A 1043 -33.34 53.69 -30.57
N CYS A 1044 -32.96 54.77 -29.88
CA CYS A 1044 -33.86 55.89 -29.61
C CYS A 1044 -34.27 56.60 -30.91
N ASP A 1045 -35.57 56.79 -31.10
CA ASP A 1045 -36.13 57.46 -32.28
C ASP A 1045 -35.72 58.94 -32.32
N THR A 1046 -35.11 59.35 -33.44
CA THR A 1046 -34.57 60.71 -33.62
C THR A 1046 -35.62 61.81 -33.43
N ASP A 1047 -36.87 61.54 -33.77
CA ASP A 1047 -37.96 62.52 -33.72
C ASP A 1047 -38.75 62.43 -32.41
N GLY A 1048 -38.79 61.27 -31.77
CA GLY A 1048 -39.55 61.03 -30.54
C GLY A 1048 -38.77 61.13 -29.23
N SER A 1049 -37.44 60.98 -29.24
CA SER A 1049 -36.60 61.05 -28.04
C SER A 1049 -35.96 62.44 -27.82
N LEU A 1050 -35.52 62.68 -26.59
CA LEU A 1050 -34.75 63.85 -26.16
C LEU A 1050 -33.24 63.64 -26.31
N SER A 1051 -32.79 62.38 -26.26
CA SER A 1051 -31.39 61.95 -26.38
C SER A 1051 -31.28 60.67 -27.23
N PHE A 1052 -30.07 60.39 -27.73
CA PHE A 1052 -29.72 59.09 -28.32
C PHE A 1052 -29.20 58.08 -27.29
N GLU A 1053 -28.92 58.56 -26.09
CA GLU A 1053 -28.60 57.72 -24.93
C GLU A 1053 -29.89 57.18 -24.31
N CYS A 1054 -29.78 55.99 -23.75
CA CYS A 1054 -30.82 55.33 -23.00
C CYS A 1054 -30.26 54.87 -21.66
N GLU A 1055 -31.15 54.53 -20.73
CA GLU A 1055 -30.76 53.95 -19.45
C GLU A 1055 -29.96 52.66 -19.66
N GLU A 1056 -28.83 52.51 -18.96
CA GLU A 1056 -27.94 51.35 -19.11
C GLU A 1056 -28.65 50.02 -18.84
N PHE A 1057 -29.59 50.00 -17.90
CA PHE A 1057 -30.40 48.85 -17.56
C PHE A 1057 -31.76 48.93 -18.25
N GLY A 1058 -32.10 47.95 -19.08
CA GLY A 1058 -33.40 47.88 -19.77
C GLY A 1058 -33.52 48.76 -21.02
N GLY A 1059 -32.69 49.81 -21.17
CA GLY A 1059 -32.54 50.54 -22.43
C GLY A 1059 -33.63 51.55 -22.73
N ALA A 1060 -34.31 52.08 -21.69
CA ALA A 1060 -35.37 53.07 -21.87
C ALA A 1060 -34.79 54.41 -22.35
N CYS A 1061 -35.31 54.91 -23.47
CA CYS A 1061 -34.96 56.22 -24.01
C CYS A 1061 -35.77 57.33 -23.34
N GLU A 1062 -35.19 58.51 -23.21
CA GLU A 1062 -35.89 59.70 -22.71
C GLU A 1062 -36.87 60.23 -23.76
N CYS A 1063 -38.17 59.97 -23.61
CA CYS A 1063 -39.18 60.36 -24.60
C CYS A 1063 -39.65 61.81 -24.45
N LYS A 1064 -39.99 62.43 -25.58
CA LYS A 1064 -40.70 63.72 -25.62
C LYS A 1064 -42.08 63.60 -24.96
N PRO A 1065 -42.66 64.71 -24.48
CA PRO A 1065 -44.00 64.70 -23.87
C PRO A 1065 -45.04 64.01 -24.77
N HIS A 1066 -45.81 63.10 -24.19
CA HIS A 1066 -46.86 62.33 -24.85
C HIS A 1066 -46.38 61.33 -25.92
N VAL A 1067 -45.08 61.08 -26.03
CA VAL A 1067 -44.48 59.93 -26.74
C VAL A 1067 -44.24 58.81 -25.72
N ILE A 1068 -44.37 57.56 -26.15
CA ILE A 1068 -44.16 56.39 -25.28
C ILE A 1068 -43.30 55.32 -25.95
N GLY A 1069 -42.86 54.40 -25.10
CA GLY A 1069 -42.17 53.19 -25.47
C GLY A 1069 -40.67 53.27 -25.32
N ARG A 1070 -40.01 52.10 -25.24
CA ARG A 1070 -38.57 52.01 -24.99
C ARG A 1070 -37.74 52.87 -25.96
N THR A 1071 -38.12 52.88 -27.24
CA THR A 1071 -37.45 53.63 -28.31
C THR A 1071 -38.10 54.98 -28.63
N CYS A 1072 -39.15 55.38 -27.91
CA CYS A 1072 -39.89 56.63 -28.17
C CYS A 1072 -40.47 56.76 -29.59
N SER A 1073 -40.95 55.69 -30.20
CA SER A 1073 -41.37 55.69 -31.61
C SER A 1073 -42.89 55.86 -31.83
N GLN A 1074 -43.70 56.02 -30.78
CA GLN A 1074 -45.16 56.14 -30.90
C GLN A 1074 -45.77 57.15 -29.91
N CYS A 1075 -46.93 57.69 -30.26
CA CYS A 1075 -47.72 58.53 -29.35
C CYS A 1075 -48.35 57.68 -28.23
N ARG A 1076 -48.42 58.26 -27.02
CA ARG A 1076 -49.16 57.71 -25.89
C ARG A 1076 -50.60 57.41 -26.29
N THR A 1077 -51.17 56.32 -25.77
CA THR A 1077 -52.61 56.03 -25.94
C THR A 1077 -53.45 57.26 -25.58
N GLY A 1078 -54.39 57.63 -26.46
CA GLY A 1078 -55.16 58.87 -26.36
C GLY A 1078 -54.54 60.10 -27.05
N TYR A 1079 -53.37 59.95 -27.69
CA TYR A 1079 -52.71 60.98 -28.49
C TYR A 1079 -52.42 60.47 -29.91
N PHE A 1080 -52.35 61.37 -30.90
CA PHE A 1080 -52.10 61.05 -32.30
C PHE A 1080 -51.17 62.08 -32.98
N GLY A 1081 -50.61 61.72 -34.14
CA GLY A 1081 -49.81 62.64 -34.97
C GLY A 1081 -48.30 62.63 -34.70
N PHE A 1082 -47.71 61.45 -34.46
CA PHE A 1082 -46.27 61.27 -34.27
C PHE A 1082 -45.45 62.00 -35.35
N PRO A 1083 -44.36 62.72 -35.00
CA PRO A 1083 -43.73 62.80 -33.67
C PRO A 1083 -44.33 63.86 -32.72
N ASN A 1084 -45.22 64.75 -33.19
CA ASN A 1084 -45.80 65.82 -32.38
C ASN A 1084 -47.18 65.42 -31.85
N CYS A 1085 -47.18 64.52 -30.87
CA CYS A 1085 -48.37 63.89 -30.33
C CYS A 1085 -49.35 64.89 -29.69
N LYS A 1086 -50.59 64.94 -30.22
CA LYS A 1086 -51.68 65.78 -29.73
C LYS A 1086 -52.83 64.93 -29.19
N PRO A 1087 -53.57 65.40 -28.17
CA PRO A 1087 -54.68 64.64 -27.61
C PRO A 1087 -55.76 64.38 -28.67
N CYS A 1088 -56.30 63.17 -28.68
CA CYS A 1088 -57.39 62.75 -29.55
C CYS A 1088 -58.69 63.44 -29.11
N ASP A 1089 -59.28 64.24 -30.00
CA ASP A 1089 -60.59 64.88 -29.79
C ASP A 1089 -61.71 63.90 -30.17
N CYS A 1090 -61.77 62.77 -29.45
CA CYS A 1090 -62.84 61.78 -29.63
C CYS A 1090 -63.99 62.12 -28.68
N PRO A 1091 -65.24 62.26 -29.15
CA PRO A 1091 -66.39 62.41 -28.26
C PRO A 1091 -66.45 61.17 -27.35
N PRO A 1092 -66.75 61.34 -26.04
CA PRO A 1092 -66.81 60.21 -25.13
C PRO A 1092 -67.85 59.21 -25.64
N LEU A 1093 -67.41 57.99 -25.95
CA LEU A 1093 -68.34 56.88 -26.12
C LEU A 1093 -69.13 56.74 -24.81
N PRO A 1094 -70.46 56.56 -24.86
CA PRO A 1094 -71.27 56.46 -23.66
C PRO A 1094 -70.77 55.30 -22.81
N SER A 1095 -70.50 55.61 -21.55
CA SER A 1095 -70.13 54.68 -20.49
C SER A 1095 -71.02 53.44 -20.52
N VAL A 1096 -70.45 52.28 -20.80
CA VAL A 1096 -71.08 50.99 -20.46
C VAL A 1096 -70.93 50.81 -18.95
N SER A 1097 -71.73 51.57 -18.20
CA SER A 1097 -72.09 51.23 -16.84
C SER A 1097 -73.46 50.60 -16.87
N GLN A 1098 -73.63 49.47 -16.17
CA GLN A 1098 -74.86 48.69 -15.98
C GLN A 1098 -75.06 47.52 -16.98
N SER A 1099 -74.24 46.48 -16.86
CA SER A 1099 -74.68 45.14 -16.44
C SER A 1099 -73.50 44.16 -16.55
N LEU A 1100 -72.76 44.02 -15.44
CA LEU A 1100 -71.90 42.89 -15.13
C LEU A 1100 -72.31 42.38 -13.76
#